data_AF-A0A813HN03-F1
#
_entry.id   AF-A0A813HN03-F1
#
_cell.length_a   1.000
_cell.length_b   1.000
_cell.length_c   1.000
_cell.angle_alpha   90.00
_cell.angle_beta   90.00
_cell.angle_gamma   90.00
#
_symmetry.space_group_name_H-M   'P 1'
#
loop_
_entity.id
_entity.type
_entity.pdbx_description
1 polymer ?
#
loop_
_entity_poly.entity_id
_entity_poly.type
_entity_poly.pdbx_seq_one_letter_code
_entity_poly.pdbx_strand_id
1 'polypeptide(L)'
;MLLSSNFTVKQVLLQPHMVELLRPSLEQRSCCSTLLCSVEVMEETTGIVLQGAARTKLAFATAFRLEAPRSLKGAIPALADVGRKELRLLALEGLTDATNVGHILRVASAFGAAGVLCSADCCDALNPRAIRASHGHVFHMPIFRGDLPSALAELRSTFDVLTAAAVVQEGAKFLDEVRSLGPRWALVLGSEHFGVSDASREACDLLLKIRMANGVDSLNVVSSAGVLLHACVERVRLLSAFNAFCGLKGEILPERCESRLVKKRGVSSRQEGSVIQGNGEVRGKIRLSRTEAMRERRRGQRDMAILRCVRFLLGSAAVNSAWGASQEFPDPADYFVSQELSGVKPSFKLSATLGDHMVLQRAPASAVVWGFAAEGTEVTATFKGAMYSSKAGKDGIWRVHLEPTAAGRGPYAIAFFASTGEEASLADVLFGDVYVCGGQSNMQFSMQANENAAAYIKEADSFPDIRLFTVGQKTSSVVPLVDLQTVLQNWSFASSKSISNGDGFGYFSAVCWFFGKGVYKGLGGKVPIGLVSSNWGGTRDEQWMSPSTSLPCGHNSTGELYNAMIVPFTVGPMAVTGFTWYQGESDLGGDPKQPDSNNNYTCTQAAMIQQWRREFQVPEAFFGVVLLSTWHPGTQADNILLAQLRDQQVASGDSLPNFAYATNADHGAGDNIHPIYKQYPGARLANAALALVYNQALTWRSPSYASARATASGEVMVWLEHVTDAGLLLKEAPNARTAGDCLALNRQVADTCAWAALQFDDAARSWVNASVALGDDKMTMLLKATLPAGARSIIASSYGWGAIPLMSVYRADLDNQDGQLPVLGWNRPLVSDTAAVLRKREDGLVTLVFV
;
A
#
# COMPACT_ATOMS: atom_id res chain seq x y z
N MET A 1 -2.23 9.79 29.07
CA MET A 1 -1.21 8.82 29.49
C MET A 1 -1.04 8.74 31.00
N LEU A 2 -0.68 9.82 31.71
CA LEU A 2 -0.57 9.76 33.19
C LEU A 2 -1.91 9.41 33.87
N LEU A 3 -3.02 10.06 33.46
CA LEU A 3 -4.34 9.77 34.03
C LEU A 3 -4.84 8.34 33.76
N SER A 4 -4.30 7.65 32.75
CA SER A 4 -4.65 6.28 32.42
C SER A 4 -3.64 5.25 32.95
N SER A 5 -2.57 5.67 33.65
CA SER A 5 -1.55 4.75 34.19
C SER A 5 -1.91 4.23 35.59
N ASN A 6 -1.06 3.38 36.17
CA ASN A 6 -1.21 2.93 37.55
C ASN A 6 -0.72 3.96 38.61
N PHE A 7 -0.27 5.15 38.21
CA PHE A 7 0.17 6.17 39.15
C PHE A 7 -1.04 6.77 39.89
N THR A 8 -0.86 7.04 41.18
CA THR A 8 -1.86 7.74 41.99
C THR A 8 -1.70 9.25 41.78
N VAL A 9 -2.58 9.84 40.97
CA VAL A 9 -2.58 11.29 40.69
C VAL A 9 -3.33 12.00 41.82
N LYS A 10 -2.65 12.93 42.51
CA LYS A 10 -3.18 13.68 43.66
C LYS A 10 -3.97 14.91 43.20
N GLN A 11 -3.40 15.65 42.26
CA GLN A 11 -3.97 16.91 41.82
C GLN A 11 -3.58 17.20 40.37
N VAL A 12 -4.51 17.78 39.61
CA VAL A 12 -4.29 18.25 38.24
C VAL A 12 -4.66 19.73 38.17
N LEU A 13 -3.78 20.53 37.58
CA LEU A 13 -4.03 21.92 37.25
C LEU A 13 -4.32 22.01 35.75
N LEU A 14 -5.52 22.49 35.39
CA LEU A 14 -6.00 22.59 34.02
C LEU A 14 -6.46 24.01 33.69
N GLN A 15 -6.27 24.40 32.42
CA GLN A 15 -6.97 25.55 31.90
C GLN A 15 -8.45 25.19 31.69
N PRO A 16 -9.40 26.14 31.85
CA PRO A 16 -10.83 25.85 31.77
C PRO A 16 -11.26 25.09 30.51
N HIS A 17 -10.71 25.41 29.34
CA HIS A 17 -11.07 24.74 28.07
C HIS A 17 -10.52 23.32 27.93
N MET A 18 -9.54 22.92 28.77
CA MET A 18 -8.97 21.58 28.76
C MET A 18 -9.81 20.56 29.54
N VAL A 19 -10.79 21.04 30.32
CA VAL A 19 -11.65 20.18 31.14
C VAL A 19 -12.49 19.24 30.29
N GLU A 20 -13.17 19.75 29.26
CA GLU A 20 -13.99 18.92 28.37
C GLU A 20 -13.16 17.85 27.66
N LEU A 21 -11.94 18.22 27.22
CA LEU A 21 -11.03 17.30 26.55
C LEU A 21 -10.58 16.14 27.46
N LEU A 22 -10.38 16.41 28.75
CA LEU A 22 -9.86 15.43 29.72
C LEU A 22 -10.93 14.82 30.61
N ARG A 23 -12.19 15.27 30.50
CA ARG A 23 -13.32 14.81 31.32
C ARG A 23 -13.42 13.28 31.41
N PRO A 24 -13.35 12.52 30.30
CA PRO A 24 -13.44 11.06 30.37
C PRO A 24 -12.34 10.43 31.24
N SER A 25 -11.13 11.01 31.24
CA SER A 25 -10.00 10.53 32.05
C SER A 25 -10.05 11.00 33.50
N LEU A 26 -10.64 12.17 33.76
CA LEU A 26 -10.80 12.72 35.10
C LEU A 26 -11.92 12.01 35.86
N GLU A 27 -13.04 11.69 35.20
CA GLU A 27 -14.19 11.00 35.80
C GLU A 27 -13.86 9.56 36.22
N GLN A 28 -12.90 8.92 35.55
CA GLN A 28 -12.39 7.59 35.92
C GLN A 28 -11.57 7.60 37.22
N ARG A 29 -11.28 8.76 37.82
CA ARG A 29 -10.40 8.91 38.99
C ARG A 29 -11.12 9.62 40.14
N SER A 30 -11.71 8.85 41.04
CA SER A 30 -12.47 9.36 42.21
C SER A 30 -11.65 10.15 43.26
N CYS A 31 -10.30 10.09 43.21
CA CYS A 31 -9.41 10.69 44.21
C CYS A 31 -8.57 11.89 43.71
N CYS A 32 -8.76 12.31 42.46
CA CYS A 32 -7.94 13.35 41.83
C CYS A 32 -8.61 14.73 41.93
N SER A 33 -8.04 15.63 42.74
CA SER A 33 -8.52 17.02 42.79
C SER A 33 -8.14 17.79 41.51
N THR A 34 -9.12 18.42 40.86
CA THR A 34 -8.87 19.21 39.64
C THR A 34 -9.02 20.69 39.96
N LEU A 35 -7.95 21.46 39.77
CA LEU A 35 -7.94 22.92 39.92
C LEU A 35 -7.92 23.58 38.55
N LEU A 36 -8.77 24.60 38.40
CA LEU A 36 -8.80 25.43 37.21
C LEU A 36 -7.99 26.70 37.47
N CYS A 37 -6.98 26.95 36.63
CA CYS A 37 -6.06 28.06 36.80
C CYS A 37 -5.77 28.72 35.45
N SER A 38 -5.44 30.02 35.47
CA SER A 38 -4.93 30.70 34.27
C SER A 38 -3.50 30.26 33.96
N VAL A 39 -3.04 30.50 32.73
CA VAL A 39 -1.68 30.15 32.31
C VAL A 39 -0.65 30.87 33.18
N GLU A 40 -0.88 32.13 33.53
CA GLU A 40 0.02 32.95 34.33
C GLU A 40 0.25 32.33 35.71
N VAL A 41 -0.83 31.90 36.38
CA VAL A 41 -0.76 31.22 37.68
C VAL A 41 0.00 29.89 37.56
N MET A 42 -0.21 29.15 36.47
CA MET A 42 0.51 27.91 36.23
C MET A 42 2.00 28.13 35.96
N GLU A 43 2.38 29.13 35.17
CA GLU A 43 3.77 29.48 34.89
C GLU A 43 4.48 29.93 36.17
N GLU A 44 3.82 30.72 37.01
CA GLU A 44 4.33 31.14 38.33
C GLU A 44 4.49 29.94 39.29
N THR A 45 3.48 29.06 39.37
CA THR A 45 3.49 27.91 40.28
C THR A 45 4.53 26.85 39.87
N THR A 46 4.77 26.69 38.57
CA THR A 46 5.67 25.64 38.04
C THR A 46 7.06 26.14 37.69
N GLY A 47 7.25 27.45 37.55
CA GLY A 47 8.50 28.05 37.06
C GLY A 47 8.79 27.78 35.57
N ILE A 48 7.82 27.26 34.81
CA ILE A 48 7.98 26.91 33.39
C ILE A 48 7.27 27.97 32.54
N VAL A 49 8.04 28.83 31.88
CA VAL A 49 7.52 29.85 30.95
C VAL A 49 7.41 29.25 29.55
N LEU A 50 6.24 29.34 28.91
CA LEU A 50 5.98 28.79 27.57
C LEU A 50 5.66 29.89 26.56
N GLN A 51 6.04 29.68 25.29
CA GLN A 51 5.76 30.63 24.20
C GLN A 51 4.85 30.02 23.12
N GLY A 52 4.06 30.87 22.46
CA GLY A 52 3.25 30.50 21.29
C GLY A 52 2.16 29.46 21.58
N ALA A 53 1.93 28.55 20.63
CA ALA A 53 0.87 27.55 20.68
C ALA A 53 0.95 26.56 21.88
N ALA A 54 2.09 26.49 22.58
CA ALA A 54 2.24 25.68 23.78
C ALA A 54 1.45 26.24 24.99
N ARG A 55 1.15 27.55 24.99
CA ARG A 55 0.37 28.18 26.07
C ARG A 55 -1.09 27.72 26.11
N THR A 56 -1.67 27.29 24.98
CA THR A 56 -3.10 26.93 24.89
C THR A 56 -3.40 25.46 25.21
N LYS A 57 -2.40 24.63 25.54
CA LYS A 57 -2.57 23.19 25.82
C LYS A 57 -1.86 22.73 27.09
N LEU A 58 -1.82 23.60 28.10
CA LEU A 58 -1.07 23.34 29.33
C LEU A 58 -1.91 22.58 30.37
N ALA A 59 -1.31 21.53 30.92
CA ALA A 59 -1.84 20.76 32.04
C ALA A 59 -0.67 20.31 32.93
N PHE A 60 -0.82 20.49 34.24
CA PHE A 60 0.13 19.95 35.22
C PHE A 60 -0.55 18.93 36.11
N ALA A 61 0.19 17.93 36.54
CA ALA A 61 -0.32 16.92 37.46
C ALA A 61 0.75 16.56 38.48
N THR A 62 0.32 16.38 39.72
CA THR A 62 1.14 15.79 40.78
C THR A 62 0.69 14.36 40.99
N ALA A 63 1.64 13.43 41.00
CA ALA A 63 1.36 12.02 41.22
C ALA A 63 2.39 11.42 42.17
N PHE A 64 1.97 10.44 42.96
CA PHE A 64 2.89 9.68 43.79
C PHE A 64 3.74 8.78 42.91
N ARG A 65 5.06 8.86 43.10
CA ARG A 65 5.99 7.93 42.50
C ARG A 65 5.65 6.53 43.01
N LEU A 66 5.56 5.56 42.10
CA LEU A 66 5.41 4.16 42.47
C LEU A 66 6.61 3.73 43.32
N GLU A 67 6.36 2.89 44.32
CA GLU A 67 7.43 2.30 45.09
C GLU A 67 8.37 1.52 44.16
N ALA A 68 9.67 1.68 44.36
CA ALA A 68 10.65 0.97 43.55
C ALA A 68 10.51 -0.55 43.81
N PRO A 69 10.28 -1.37 42.76
CA PRO A 69 10.15 -2.81 42.90
C PRO A 69 11.43 -3.41 43.49
N ARG A 70 11.30 -4.32 44.47
CA ARG A 70 12.43 -4.93 45.18
C ARG A 70 13.13 -6.06 44.42
N SER A 71 12.57 -6.48 43.28
CA SER A 71 13.11 -7.55 42.45
C SER A 71 12.86 -7.29 40.97
N LEU A 72 13.67 -7.90 40.12
CA LEU A 72 13.53 -7.79 38.66
C LEU A 72 12.15 -8.27 38.18
N LYS A 73 11.69 -9.41 38.70
CA LYS A 73 10.34 -9.96 38.42
C LYS A 73 9.22 -9.04 38.91
N GLY A 74 9.41 -8.34 40.03
CA GLY A 74 8.44 -7.34 40.52
C GLY A 74 8.41 -6.08 39.66
N ALA A 75 9.52 -5.73 39.03
CA ALA A 75 9.64 -4.57 38.15
C ALA A 75 9.08 -4.82 36.75
N ILE A 76 9.27 -6.04 36.23
CA ILE A 76 8.85 -6.45 34.90
C ILE A 76 7.95 -7.68 35.04
N PRO A 77 6.64 -7.49 35.28
CA PRO A 77 5.70 -8.60 35.50
C PRO A 77 5.66 -9.63 34.37
N ALA A 78 5.99 -9.21 33.14
CA ALA A 78 6.10 -10.08 31.97
C ALA A 78 7.13 -11.22 32.13
N LEU A 79 8.09 -11.10 33.06
CA LEU A 79 9.04 -12.18 33.39
C LEU A 79 8.36 -13.34 34.12
N ALA A 80 7.23 -13.11 34.79
CA ALA A 80 6.48 -14.14 35.51
C ALA A 80 5.60 -15.00 34.60
N ASP A 81 5.33 -14.55 33.38
CA ASP A 81 4.47 -15.25 32.43
C ASP A 81 5.27 -16.31 31.66
N VAL A 82 5.25 -17.53 32.21
CA VAL A 82 5.93 -18.71 31.63
C VAL A 82 5.30 -19.12 30.29
N GLY A 83 4.04 -18.75 30.02
CA GLY A 83 3.37 -19.00 28.74
C GLY A 83 3.71 -17.97 27.65
N ARG A 84 4.34 -16.86 28.01
CA ARG A 84 4.71 -15.80 27.08
C ARG A 84 5.83 -16.23 26.15
N LYS A 85 5.45 -16.52 24.90
CA LYS A 85 6.39 -16.90 23.84
C LYS A 85 7.40 -15.79 23.52
N GLU A 86 6.96 -14.52 23.44
CA GLU A 86 7.83 -13.39 23.08
C GLU A 86 8.09 -12.42 24.23
N LEU A 87 9.36 -12.15 24.52
CA LEU A 87 9.80 -11.20 25.54
C LEU A 87 10.95 -10.35 25.02
N ARG A 88 10.78 -9.03 25.01
CA ARG A 88 11.78 -8.08 24.50
C ARG A 88 12.07 -7.04 25.56
N LEU A 89 13.32 -6.91 25.96
CA LEU A 89 13.75 -5.96 26.98
C LEU A 89 14.85 -5.05 26.45
N LEU A 90 14.87 -3.81 26.90
CA LEU A 90 16.01 -2.91 26.71
C LEU A 90 16.72 -2.68 28.04
N ALA A 91 18.04 -2.57 28.00
CA ALA A 91 18.88 -2.27 29.14
C ALA A 91 19.70 -1.01 28.84
N LEU A 92 19.62 0.00 29.69
CA LEU A 92 20.28 1.30 29.54
C LEU A 92 21.36 1.44 30.62
N GLU A 93 22.61 1.54 30.19
CA GLU A 93 23.76 1.64 31.10
C GLU A 93 24.38 3.03 31.05
N GLY A 94 24.32 3.76 32.16
CA GLY A 94 25.02 5.04 32.35
C GLY A 94 24.49 6.19 31.48
N LEU A 95 23.25 6.13 31.01
CA LEU A 95 22.65 7.21 30.20
C LEU A 95 22.27 8.40 31.10
N THR A 96 23.06 9.47 31.10
CA THR A 96 22.82 10.64 31.97
C THR A 96 21.89 11.70 31.37
N ASP A 97 21.72 11.75 30.04
CA ASP A 97 20.78 12.66 29.38
C ASP A 97 19.33 12.14 29.48
N ALA A 98 18.52 12.88 30.23
CA ALA A 98 17.08 12.65 30.39
C ALA A 98 16.33 12.61 29.04
N THR A 99 16.77 13.40 28.05
CA THR A 99 16.13 13.48 26.73
C THR A 99 16.32 12.17 25.97
N ASN A 100 17.55 11.66 25.93
CA ASN A 100 17.87 10.36 25.34
C ASN A 100 17.11 9.22 26.03
N VAL A 101 17.07 9.19 27.37
CA VAL A 101 16.29 8.19 28.13
C VAL A 101 14.81 8.25 27.73
N GLY A 102 14.22 9.44 27.67
CA GLY A 102 12.83 9.61 27.26
C GLY A 102 12.56 9.15 25.81
N HIS A 103 13.42 9.51 24.87
CA HIS A 103 13.27 9.05 23.48
C HIS A 103 13.42 7.53 23.35
N ILE A 104 14.35 6.90 24.08
CA ILE A 104 14.50 5.44 24.06
C ILE A 104 13.27 4.76 24.65
N LEU A 105 12.67 5.27 25.72
CA LEU A 105 11.42 4.72 26.26
C LEU A 105 10.28 4.77 25.24
N ARG A 106 10.20 5.85 24.45
CA ARG A 106 9.24 5.95 23.34
C ARG A 106 9.53 4.92 22.24
N VAL A 107 10.80 4.77 21.84
CA VAL A 107 11.22 3.79 20.84
C VAL A 107 10.93 2.35 21.34
N ALA A 108 11.27 2.05 22.59
CA ALA A 108 11.00 0.77 23.24
C ALA A 108 9.50 0.45 23.23
N SER A 109 8.65 1.43 23.57
CA SER A 109 7.19 1.27 23.50
C SER A 109 6.71 1.04 22.07
N ALA A 110 7.27 1.73 21.08
CA ALA A 110 6.88 1.58 19.67
C ALA A 110 7.20 0.18 19.12
N PHE A 111 8.28 -0.45 19.59
CA PHE A 111 8.67 -1.81 19.18
C PHE A 111 8.15 -2.93 20.12
N GLY A 112 7.25 -2.58 21.04
CA GLY A 112 6.59 -3.53 21.94
C GLY A 112 7.52 -4.15 22.99
N ALA A 113 8.51 -3.40 23.48
CA ALA A 113 9.32 -3.84 24.61
C ALA A 113 8.45 -4.07 25.84
N ALA A 114 8.66 -5.18 26.54
CA ALA A 114 7.93 -5.58 27.73
C ALA A 114 8.42 -4.87 29.01
N GLY A 115 9.60 -4.24 28.93
CA GLY A 115 10.18 -3.47 30.03
C GLY A 115 11.55 -2.91 29.67
N VAL A 116 12.01 -1.96 30.48
CA VAL A 116 13.34 -1.34 30.36
C VAL A 116 14.10 -1.47 31.68
N LEU A 117 15.34 -1.92 31.63
CA LEU A 117 16.26 -1.96 32.76
C LEU A 117 17.18 -0.74 32.68
N CYS A 118 17.37 -0.04 33.78
CA CYS A 118 18.28 1.09 33.88
C CYS A 118 19.32 0.79 34.95
N SER A 119 20.59 1.07 34.66
CA SER A 119 21.62 1.04 35.69
C SER A 119 21.36 2.10 36.78
N ALA A 120 21.93 1.91 37.96
CA ALA A 120 21.71 2.79 39.11
C ALA A 120 22.13 4.27 38.86
N ASP A 121 23.07 4.50 37.95
CA ASP A 121 23.61 5.80 37.54
C ASP A 121 22.89 6.41 36.31
N CYS A 122 21.95 5.69 35.69
CA CYS A 122 21.13 6.21 34.59
C CYS A 122 20.28 7.40 35.04
N CYS A 123 19.96 8.34 34.15
CA CYS A 123 19.06 9.43 34.45
C CYS A 123 17.69 8.89 34.92
N ASP A 124 17.04 9.63 35.81
CA ASP A 124 15.70 9.26 36.25
C ASP A 124 14.72 9.33 35.08
N ALA A 125 14.07 8.22 34.74
CA ALA A 125 13.06 8.17 33.69
C ALA A 125 11.87 9.10 33.97
N LEU A 126 11.59 9.38 35.24
CA LEU A 126 10.56 10.34 35.67
C LEU A 126 11.06 11.78 35.74
N ASN A 127 12.28 12.06 35.25
CA ASN A 127 12.73 13.44 35.06
C ASN A 127 11.77 14.17 34.09
N PRO A 128 11.40 15.44 34.35
CA PRO A 128 10.49 16.20 33.48
C PRO A 128 10.93 16.24 31.99
N ARG A 129 12.23 16.25 31.71
CA ARG A 129 12.75 16.19 30.33
C ARG A 129 12.52 14.82 29.70
N ALA A 130 12.70 13.73 30.46
CA ALA A 130 12.45 12.37 30.00
C ALA A 130 10.94 12.10 29.79
N ILE A 131 10.08 12.59 30.68
CA ILE A 131 8.61 12.53 30.52
C ILE A 131 8.19 13.23 29.23
N ARG A 132 8.74 14.42 28.97
CA ARG A 132 8.44 15.19 27.75
C ARG A 132 8.93 14.49 26.50
N ALA A 133 10.19 14.05 26.48
CA ALA A 133 10.79 13.35 25.35
C ALA A 133 10.06 12.02 25.04
N SER A 134 9.67 11.28 26.08
CA SER A 134 8.91 10.04 25.92
C SER A 134 7.45 10.24 25.52
N HIS A 135 6.95 11.48 25.49
CA HIS A 135 5.54 11.80 25.25
C HIS A 135 4.59 11.07 26.23
N GLY A 136 5.05 10.83 27.45
CA GLY A 136 4.28 10.16 28.50
C GLY A 136 4.28 8.63 28.45
N HIS A 137 4.94 8.00 27.47
CA HIS A 137 5.07 6.53 27.40
C HIS A 137 5.76 5.94 28.64
N VAL A 138 6.59 6.73 29.33
CA VAL A 138 7.23 6.34 30.60
C VAL A 138 6.23 5.88 31.67
N PHE A 139 4.99 6.40 31.67
CA PHE A 139 4.00 6.04 32.69
C PHE A 139 3.42 4.63 32.54
N HIS A 140 3.60 4.02 31.37
CA HIS A 140 3.10 2.68 31.03
C HIS A 140 4.23 1.67 30.82
N MET A 141 5.48 2.13 30.78
CA MET A 141 6.64 1.28 30.59
C MET A 141 7.11 0.71 31.94
N PRO A 142 7.13 -0.62 32.13
CA PRO A 142 7.74 -1.22 33.31
C PRO A 142 9.25 -0.93 33.32
N ILE A 143 9.75 -0.34 34.41
CA ILE A 143 11.16 0.05 34.54
C ILE A 143 11.77 -0.60 35.77
N PHE A 144 12.85 -1.35 35.57
CA PHE A 144 13.74 -1.80 36.63
C PHE A 144 14.90 -0.82 36.75
N ARG A 145 15.31 -0.49 37.98
CA ARG A 145 16.52 0.31 38.23
C ARG A 145 17.37 -0.38 39.28
N GLY A 146 18.63 -0.68 38.97
CA GLY A 146 19.50 -1.41 39.88
C GLY A 146 20.85 -1.79 39.29
N ASP A 147 21.43 -2.86 39.81
CA ASP A 147 22.68 -3.43 39.28
C ASP A 147 22.40 -4.19 37.98
N LEU A 148 22.89 -3.63 36.87
CA LEU A 148 22.56 -4.11 35.53
C LEU A 148 23.27 -5.44 35.20
N PRO A 149 24.57 -5.64 35.50
CA PRO A 149 25.24 -6.94 35.29
C PRO A 149 24.55 -8.10 36.00
N SER A 150 24.19 -7.94 37.29
CA SER A 150 23.45 -8.99 38.01
C SER A 150 22.07 -9.24 37.42
N ALA A 151 21.35 -8.20 37.01
CA ALA A 151 20.04 -8.35 36.37
C ALA A 151 20.13 -9.07 35.02
N LEU A 152 21.16 -8.79 34.21
CA LEU A 152 21.41 -9.50 32.95
C LEU A 152 21.76 -10.98 33.19
N ALA A 153 22.58 -11.27 34.20
CA ALA A 153 22.89 -12.63 34.61
C ALA A 153 21.64 -13.39 35.12
N GLU A 154 20.75 -12.73 35.86
CA GLU A 154 19.46 -13.27 36.30
C GLU A 154 18.52 -13.54 35.12
N LEU A 155 18.40 -12.62 34.17
CA LEU A 155 17.63 -12.79 32.94
C LEU A 155 18.06 -14.05 32.17
N ARG A 156 19.37 -14.23 32.03
CA ARG A 156 19.95 -15.39 31.35
C ARG A 156 19.74 -16.70 32.11
N SER A 157 20.10 -16.73 33.39
CA SER A 157 20.12 -17.97 34.18
C SER A 157 18.74 -18.42 34.67
N THR A 158 17.82 -17.48 34.92
CA THR A 158 16.54 -17.75 35.59
C THR A 158 15.34 -17.62 34.65
N PHE A 159 15.40 -16.71 33.66
CA PHE A 159 14.23 -16.39 32.82
C PHE A 159 14.35 -16.80 31.35
N ASP A 160 15.45 -17.49 30.99
CA ASP A 160 15.76 -17.94 29.63
C ASP A 160 15.63 -16.80 28.61
N VAL A 161 16.36 -15.71 28.88
CA VAL A 161 16.40 -14.51 28.04
C VAL A 161 17.81 -14.35 27.51
N LEU A 162 17.96 -14.37 26.18
CA LEU A 162 19.24 -14.13 25.53
C LEU A 162 19.66 -12.67 25.74
N THR A 163 20.85 -12.44 26.27
CA THR A 163 21.37 -11.09 26.53
C THR A 163 22.36 -10.67 25.45
N ALA A 164 22.17 -9.48 24.87
CA ALA A 164 23.05 -8.94 23.85
C ALA A 164 23.47 -7.50 24.17
N ALA A 165 24.73 -7.15 23.92
CA ALA A 165 25.23 -5.78 24.10
C ALA A 165 25.57 -5.12 22.76
N ALA A 166 25.13 -3.88 22.58
CA ALA A 166 25.50 -3.05 21.44
C ALA A 166 26.86 -2.37 21.69
N VAL A 167 27.86 -2.71 20.89
CA VAL A 167 29.25 -2.28 21.07
C VAL A 167 29.88 -1.89 19.73
N VAL A 168 30.98 -1.13 19.78
CA VAL A 168 31.74 -0.72 18.59
C VAL A 168 33.07 -1.47 18.40
N GLN A 169 33.41 -2.37 19.32
CA GLN A 169 34.72 -3.05 19.38
C GLN A 169 34.94 -4.10 18.26
N GLU A 170 36.21 -4.37 17.95
CA GLU A 170 36.61 -5.49 17.09
C GLU A 170 36.24 -6.83 17.74
N GLY A 171 35.70 -7.76 16.95
CA GLY A 171 35.20 -9.07 17.43
C GLY A 171 33.69 -9.14 17.67
N ALA A 172 32.97 -8.01 17.72
CA ALA A 172 31.50 -8.02 17.76
C ALA A 172 30.90 -8.38 16.38
N LYS A 173 29.81 -9.16 16.39
CA LYS A 173 29.11 -9.58 15.18
C LYS A 173 28.34 -8.41 14.59
N PHE A 174 28.41 -8.25 13.28
CA PHE A 174 27.56 -7.27 12.64
C PHE A 174 26.09 -7.71 12.74
N LEU A 175 25.20 -6.75 12.87
CA LEU A 175 23.76 -6.99 12.99
C LEU A 175 23.22 -7.86 11.84
N ASP A 176 23.72 -7.72 10.60
CA ASP A 176 23.38 -8.54 9.42
C ASP A 176 23.89 -9.99 9.48
N GLU A 177 24.86 -10.30 10.34
CA GLU A 177 25.39 -11.65 10.54
C GLU A 177 24.54 -12.46 11.55
N VAL A 178 23.74 -11.79 12.37
CA VAL A 178 22.89 -12.44 13.39
C VAL A 178 21.51 -12.76 12.83
N ARG A 179 21.26 -14.03 12.51
CA ARG A 179 20.01 -14.48 11.89
C ARG A 179 18.77 -14.19 12.74
N SER A 180 18.84 -14.41 14.06
CA SER A 180 17.78 -14.12 15.04
C SER A 180 18.36 -14.08 16.46
N LEU A 181 17.74 -13.29 17.35
CA LEU A 181 17.99 -13.32 18.80
C LEU A 181 17.03 -14.27 19.54
N GLY A 182 16.20 -15.02 18.79
CA GLY A 182 15.11 -15.81 19.36
C GLY A 182 13.92 -14.96 19.78
N PRO A 183 12.91 -15.56 20.43
CA PRO A 183 11.69 -14.85 20.82
C PRO A 183 11.84 -14.13 22.18
N ARG A 184 12.86 -14.46 22.98
CA ARG A 184 13.10 -13.90 24.32
C ARG A 184 14.52 -13.32 24.41
N TRP A 185 14.65 -12.00 24.40
CA TRP A 185 15.95 -11.33 24.44
C TRP A 185 15.93 -9.98 25.16
N ALA A 186 17.11 -9.58 25.63
CA ALA A 186 17.39 -8.29 26.22
C ALA A 186 18.59 -7.62 25.53
N LEU A 187 18.44 -6.36 25.13
CA LEU A 187 19.47 -5.59 24.43
C LEU A 187 20.02 -4.46 25.29
N VAL A 188 21.32 -4.48 25.55
CA VAL A 188 22.05 -3.47 26.33
C VAL A 188 22.58 -2.36 25.42
N LEU A 189 22.28 -1.12 25.80
CA LEU A 189 22.75 0.11 25.18
C LEU A 189 23.57 0.90 26.21
N GLY A 190 24.79 1.25 25.82
CA GLY A 190 25.72 1.97 26.67
C GLY A 190 25.64 3.49 26.53
N SER A 191 26.32 4.18 27.44
CA SER A 191 26.44 5.64 27.43
C SER A 191 27.22 6.15 26.20
N GLU A 192 26.98 7.40 25.81
CA GLU A 192 27.62 8.03 24.66
C GLU A 192 29.14 8.15 24.79
N HIS A 193 29.66 8.23 26.03
CA HIS A 193 31.08 8.44 26.31
C HIS A 193 31.84 7.14 26.63
N PHE A 194 31.23 6.21 27.38
CA PHE A 194 31.92 5.01 27.87
C PHE A 194 31.39 3.71 27.25
N GLY A 195 30.30 3.76 26.50
CA GLY A 195 29.67 2.58 25.93
C GLY A 195 29.15 1.64 27.03
N VAL A 196 29.16 0.34 26.72
CA VAL A 196 28.76 -0.74 27.64
C VAL A 196 29.98 -1.19 28.45
N SER A 197 29.84 -1.31 29.77
CA SER A 197 30.92 -1.72 30.67
C SER A 197 31.42 -3.15 30.38
N ASP A 198 32.66 -3.47 30.79
CA ASP A 198 33.18 -4.84 30.65
C ASP A 198 32.30 -5.86 31.41
N ALA A 199 31.85 -5.51 32.62
CA ALA A 199 30.98 -6.36 33.43
C ALA A 199 29.63 -6.65 32.74
N SER A 200 29.00 -5.64 32.14
CA SER A 200 27.74 -5.84 31.37
C SER A 200 27.97 -6.60 30.06
N ARG A 201 29.14 -6.44 29.42
CA ARG A 201 29.52 -7.22 28.23
C ARG A 201 29.75 -8.69 28.57
N GLU A 202 30.42 -8.99 29.67
CA GLU A 202 30.66 -10.36 30.15
C GLU A 202 29.36 -11.05 30.59
N ALA A 203 28.39 -10.29 31.07
CA ALA A 203 27.04 -10.79 31.37
C ALA A 203 26.17 -11.05 30.11
N CYS A 204 26.62 -10.62 28.92
CA CYS A 204 25.90 -10.80 27.66
C CYS A 204 26.32 -12.07 26.91
N ASP A 205 25.36 -12.80 26.35
CA ASP A 205 25.61 -13.93 25.43
C ASP A 205 26.24 -13.48 24.10
N LEU A 206 25.88 -12.29 23.61
CA LEU A 206 26.28 -11.78 22.31
C LEU A 206 26.72 -10.31 22.35
N LEU A 207 27.71 -9.99 21.51
CA LEU A 207 28.10 -8.62 21.22
C LEU A 207 27.71 -8.26 19.77
N LEU A 208 26.95 -7.19 19.61
CA LEU A 208 26.37 -6.73 18.34
C LEU A 208 26.93 -5.37 17.94
N LYS A 209 27.17 -5.16 16.65
CA LYS A 209 27.52 -3.86 16.10
C LYS A 209 26.73 -3.49 14.85
N ILE A 210 26.48 -2.20 14.68
CA ILE A 210 25.82 -1.63 13.49
C ILE A 210 26.90 -1.36 12.44
N ARG A 211 26.66 -1.74 11.19
CA ARG A 211 27.56 -1.41 10.08
C ARG A 211 27.47 0.09 9.79
N MET A 212 28.59 0.79 9.87
CA MET A 212 28.69 2.23 9.62
C MET A 212 29.63 2.52 8.46
N ALA A 213 29.47 3.69 7.82
CA ALA A 213 30.38 4.16 6.80
C ALA A 213 31.76 4.49 7.41
N ASN A 214 32.82 4.42 6.60
CA ASN A 214 34.18 4.75 7.06
C ASN A 214 34.23 6.20 7.56
N GLY A 215 34.82 6.42 8.74
CA GLY A 215 34.96 7.75 9.36
C GLY A 215 33.82 8.12 10.32
N VAL A 216 32.87 7.22 10.59
CA VAL A 216 31.85 7.39 11.64
C VAL A 216 32.15 6.43 12.79
N ASP A 217 32.48 7.00 13.95
CA ASP A 217 32.93 6.21 15.12
C ASP A 217 31.78 5.61 15.94
N SER A 218 30.66 6.33 16.07
CA SER A 218 29.46 5.87 16.77
C SER A 218 28.20 6.63 16.33
N LEU A 219 27.02 6.06 16.64
CA LEU A 219 25.73 6.72 16.48
C LEU A 219 25.21 7.20 17.84
N ASN A 220 24.37 8.23 17.84
CA ASN A 220 23.60 8.60 19.03
C ASN A 220 22.79 7.38 19.52
N VAL A 221 22.74 7.19 20.84
CA VAL A 221 22.18 5.99 21.49
C VAL A 221 20.71 5.76 21.15
N VAL A 222 19.92 6.82 20.92
CA VAL A 222 18.52 6.71 20.49
C VAL A 222 18.42 6.14 19.07
N SER A 223 19.28 6.60 18.17
CA SER A 223 19.34 6.11 16.79
C SER A 223 19.79 4.64 16.76
N SER A 224 20.79 4.29 17.56
CA SER A 224 21.24 2.90 17.75
C SER A 224 20.12 2.00 18.26
N ALA A 225 19.35 2.47 19.26
CA ALA A 225 18.20 1.75 19.79
C ALA A 225 17.17 1.45 18.69
N GLY A 226 16.82 2.46 17.88
CA GLY A 226 15.87 2.32 16.78
C GLY A 226 16.31 1.32 15.72
N VAL A 227 17.56 1.40 15.26
CA VAL A 227 18.13 0.49 14.25
C VAL A 227 18.15 -0.96 14.77
N LEU A 228 18.63 -1.16 16.00
CA LEU A 228 18.76 -2.49 16.57
C LEU A 228 17.39 -3.12 16.86
N LEU A 229 16.45 -2.37 17.44
CA LEU A 229 15.10 -2.85 17.71
C LEU A 229 14.37 -3.24 16.42
N HIS A 230 14.42 -2.38 15.41
CA HIS A 230 13.78 -2.67 14.12
C HIS A 230 14.34 -3.94 13.49
N ALA A 231 15.68 -4.07 13.43
CA ALA A 231 16.31 -5.25 12.85
C ALA A 231 16.02 -6.54 13.61
N CYS A 232 15.96 -6.49 14.95
CA CYS A 232 15.68 -7.67 15.77
C CYS A 232 14.20 -8.10 15.66
N VAL A 233 13.26 -7.15 15.56
CA VAL A 233 11.83 -7.44 15.44
C VAL A 233 11.45 -7.97 14.06
N GLU A 234 11.96 -7.35 12.98
CA GLU A 234 11.65 -7.77 11.59
C GLU A 234 12.11 -9.21 11.31
N ARG A 235 13.26 -9.63 11.87
CA ARG A 235 13.82 -10.97 11.60
C ARG A 235 13.06 -12.10 12.28
N VAL A 236 12.47 -11.86 13.46
CA VAL A 236 11.60 -12.85 14.13
C VAL A 236 10.34 -13.09 13.29
N ARG A 237 9.78 -12.04 12.68
CA ARG A 237 8.61 -12.15 11.78
C ARG A 237 8.93 -12.95 10.52
N LEU A 238 10.07 -12.68 9.88
CA LEU A 238 10.50 -13.38 8.66
C LEU A 238 10.80 -14.87 8.90
N LEU A 239 11.44 -15.22 10.02
CA LEU A 239 11.72 -16.62 10.37
C LEU A 239 10.47 -17.39 10.79
N SER A 240 9.52 -16.74 11.45
CA SER A 240 8.23 -17.36 11.82
C SER A 240 7.39 -17.65 10.58
N ALA A 241 7.35 -16.71 9.62
CA ALA A 241 6.72 -16.90 8.32
C ALA A 241 7.39 -18.01 7.49
N PHE A 242 8.72 -18.08 7.50
CA PHE A 242 9.49 -19.11 6.80
C PHE A 242 9.31 -20.52 7.40
N ASN A 243 9.28 -20.64 8.74
CA ASN A 243 9.08 -21.92 9.42
C ASN A 243 7.64 -22.45 9.28
N ALA A 244 6.65 -21.55 9.30
CA ALA A 244 5.26 -21.89 8.99
C ALA A 244 5.10 -22.37 7.54
N PHE A 245 5.78 -21.73 6.60
CA PHE A 245 5.85 -22.14 5.19
C PHE A 245 6.50 -23.52 4.99
N CYS A 246 7.51 -23.88 5.81
CA CYS A 246 8.22 -25.15 5.68
C CYS A 246 7.60 -26.32 6.49
N GLY A 247 6.51 -26.09 7.24
CA GLY A 247 5.90 -27.12 8.10
C GLY A 247 6.80 -27.64 9.23
N LEU A 248 7.88 -26.94 9.54
CA LEU A 248 8.84 -27.34 10.56
C LEU A 248 8.36 -26.87 11.94
N LYS A 249 7.97 -27.82 12.79
CA LYS A 249 7.72 -27.56 14.21
C LYS A 249 9.06 -27.31 14.93
N GLY A 250 9.49 -26.06 14.96
CA GLY A 250 10.28 -25.51 16.06
C GLY A 250 11.68 -26.09 16.35
N GLU A 251 12.35 -26.78 15.42
CA GLU A 251 13.74 -27.23 15.65
C GLU A 251 14.78 -26.41 14.88
N ILE A 252 15.82 -26.00 15.60
CA ILE A 252 17.02 -25.34 15.09
C ILE A 252 17.77 -26.35 14.19
N LEU A 253 17.88 -26.07 12.90
CA LEU A 253 18.65 -26.90 11.96
C LEU A 253 20.16 -26.90 12.31
N PRO A 254 20.83 -28.06 12.42
CA PRO A 254 22.29 -28.12 12.54
C PRO A 254 22.99 -27.82 11.20
N GLU A 255 24.21 -27.28 11.26
CA GLU A 255 25.08 -26.78 10.17
C GLU A 255 25.42 -27.73 8.99
N ARG A 256 24.79 -28.91 8.83
CA ARG A 256 25.16 -29.88 7.78
C ARG A 256 24.02 -30.21 6.83
N CYS A 257 23.72 -29.33 5.89
CA CYS A 257 22.84 -29.67 4.75
C CYS A 257 23.15 -28.91 3.45
N GLU A 258 24.42 -28.67 3.11
CA GLU A 258 24.82 -28.14 1.78
C GLU A 258 25.19 -29.23 0.75
N SER A 259 25.26 -30.51 1.13
CA SER A 259 25.85 -31.55 0.24
C SER A 259 24.86 -32.42 -0.55
N ARG A 260 23.53 -32.17 -0.51
CA ARG A 260 22.54 -33.04 -1.19
C ARG A 260 21.83 -32.47 -2.42
N LEU A 261 22.07 -31.21 -2.81
CA LEU A 261 21.38 -30.58 -3.96
C LEU A 261 22.14 -30.63 -5.31
N VAL A 262 23.34 -31.22 -5.36
CA VAL A 262 24.16 -31.26 -6.60
C VAL A 262 24.08 -32.60 -7.36
N LYS A 263 23.37 -33.63 -6.87
CA LYS A 263 23.37 -34.99 -7.49
C LYS A 263 22.15 -35.35 -8.34
N LYS A 264 21.44 -34.38 -8.93
CA LYS A 264 20.32 -34.67 -9.85
C LYS A 264 20.30 -33.77 -11.10
N ARG A 265 21.41 -33.69 -11.83
CA ARG A 265 21.39 -33.50 -13.29
C ARG A 265 22.52 -34.32 -13.90
N GLY A 266 22.14 -35.29 -14.73
CA GLY A 266 23.08 -36.13 -15.46
C GLY A 266 23.90 -35.29 -16.42
N VAL A 267 25.21 -35.26 -16.19
CA VAL A 267 26.22 -35.02 -17.21
C VAL A 267 27.27 -36.09 -16.98
N SER A 268 27.45 -36.97 -17.97
CA SER A 268 28.50 -37.98 -17.96
C SER A 268 29.86 -37.29 -18.05
N SER A 269 30.72 -37.48 -17.06
CA SER A 269 32.17 -37.28 -17.22
C SER A 269 32.88 -38.63 -17.14
N ARG A 270 33.72 -38.87 -18.14
CA ARG A 270 34.63 -40.00 -18.25
C ARG A 270 35.62 -40.03 -17.07
N GLN A 271 36.02 -41.26 -16.75
CA GLN A 271 37.07 -41.64 -15.81
C GLN A 271 38.43 -41.02 -16.12
N GLU A 272 39.19 -40.82 -15.03
CA GLU A 272 40.65 -40.93 -14.83
C GLU A 272 41.02 -39.91 -13.73
N GLY A 273 41.77 -40.17 -12.67
CA GLY A 273 42.53 -41.30 -12.15
C GLY A 273 43.14 -40.84 -10.82
N SER A 274 43.21 -41.73 -9.86
CA SER A 274 43.75 -41.58 -8.49
C SER A 274 45.22 -41.16 -8.43
N VAL A 275 45.62 -40.35 -7.42
CA VAL A 275 46.84 -40.57 -6.58
C VAL A 275 46.63 -39.95 -5.18
N ILE A 276 47.06 -40.71 -4.17
CA ILE A 276 47.00 -40.48 -2.72
C ILE A 276 48.28 -39.75 -2.24
N GLN A 277 48.21 -39.17 -1.04
CA GLN A 277 49.25 -39.03 0.01
C GLN A 277 49.88 -37.65 0.27
N GLY A 278 49.90 -37.28 1.56
CA GLY A 278 50.99 -36.45 2.14
C GLY A 278 50.57 -35.34 3.09
N ASN A 279 50.65 -35.60 4.40
CA ASN A 279 50.69 -34.58 5.46
C ASN A 279 51.91 -33.67 5.30
N GLY A 280 51.75 -32.37 5.54
CA GLY A 280 52.85 -31.42 5.72
C GLY A 280 52.38 -29.98 5.81
N GLU A 281 52.51 -29.38 7.00
CA GLU A 281 52.42 -27.92 7.18
C GLU A 281 53.41 -27.21 6.27
N VAL A 282 52.93 -26.24 5.47
CA VAL A 282 53.76 -25.22 4.86
C VAL A 282 53.12 -23.85 5.09
N ARG A 283 53.77 -23.06 5.95
CA ARG A 283 53.60 -21.60 6.01
C ARG A 283 53.99 -21.00 4.66
N GLY A 284 53.04 -20.40 3.95
CA GLY A 284 53.29 -19.60 2.76
C GLY A 284 52.32 -18.43 2.67
N LYS A 285 52.83 -17.19 2.86
CA LYS A 285 52.11 -15.95 2.53
C LYS A 285 51.90 -15.91 1.01
N ILE A 286 50.67 -16.09 0.55
CA ILE A 286 50.30 -15.81 -0.86
C ILE A 286 49.87 -14.35 -0.93
N ARG A 287 50.69 -13.53 -1.60
CA ARG A 287 50.38 -12.15 -1.95
C ARG A 287 49.63 -12.18 -3.29
N LEU A 288 48.31 -12.06 -3.25
CA LEU A 288 47.49 -11.99 -4.47
C LEU A 288 47.84 -10.74 -5.27
N SER A 289 48.03 -10.89 -6.58
CA SER A 289 48.24 -9.77 -7.48
C SER A 289 46.95 -8.94 -7.62
N ARG A 290 47.10 -7.62 -7.81
CA ARG A 290 45.99 -6.65 -7.88
C ARG A 290 44.96 -6.99 -8.98
N THR A 291 45.35 -7.80 -9.95
CA THR A 291 44.54 -8.24 -11.10
C THR A 291 43.67 -9.46 -10.77
N GLU A 292 44.09 -10.34 -9.84
CA GLU A 292 43.34 -11.52 -9.41
C GLU A 292 42.25 -11.16 -8.38
N ALA A 293 42.54 -10.25 -7.45
CA ALA A 293 41.54 -9.71 -6.52
C ALA A 293 40.40 -8.96 -7.23
N MET A 294 40.67 -8.36 -8.39
CA MET A 294 39.65 -7.67 -9.20
C MET A 294 38.81 -8.65 -10.04
N ARG A 295 39.38 -9.81 -10.42
CA ARG A 295 38.63 -10.92 -11.05
C ARG A 295 37.75 -11.67 -10.06
N GLU A 296 38.19 -11.88 -8.82
CA GLU A 296 37.37 -12.48 -7.76
C GLU A 296 36.24 -11.55 -7.29
N ARG A 297 36.46 -10.23 -7.19
CA ARG A 297 35.37 -9.27 -6.93
C ARG A 297 34.30 -9.25 -8.02
N ARG A 298 34.68 -9.39 -9.30
CA ARG A 298 33.72 -9.48 -10.42
C ARG A 298 32.99 -10.83 -10.48
N ARG A 299 33.60 -11.93 -9.97
CA ARG A 299 32.91 -13.22 -9.77
C ARG A 299 31.92 -13.17 -8.61
N GLY A 300 32.31 -12.64 -7.45
CA GLY A 300 31.42 -12.49 -6.30
C GLY A 300 30.22 -11.55 -6.54
N GLN A 301 30.37 -10.52 -7.38
CA GLN A 301 29.24 -9.67 -7.80
C GLN A 301 28.31 -10.36 -8.83
N ARG A 302 28.85 -11.22 -9.70
CA ARG A 302 28.06 -12.06 -10.62
C ARG A 302 27.32 -13.17 -9.88
N ASP A 303 27.94 -13.80 -8.88
CA ASP A 303 27.33 -14.87 -8.09
C ASP A 303 26.22 -14.33 -7.17
N MET A 304 26.35 -13.10 -6.65
CA MET A 304 25.27 -12.40 -5.94
C MET A 304 24.10 -11.97 -6.85
N ALA A 305 24.37 -11.61 -8.11
CA ALA A 305 23.32 -11.31 -9.09
C ALA A 305 22.57 -12.59 -9.52
N ILE A 306 23.28 -13.71 -9.64
CA ILE A 306 22.70 -15.03 -9.94
C ILE A 306 21.89 -15.54 -8.73
N LEU A 307 22.37 -15.38 -7.49
CA LEU A 307 21.60 -15.72 -6.28
C LEU A 307 20.35 -14.85 -6.08
N ARG A 308 20.37 -13.57 -6.51
CA ARG A 308 19.18 -12.71 -6.55
C ARG A 308 18.19 -13.14 -7.64
N CYS A 309 18.68 -13.50 -8.83
CA CYS A 309 17.83 -14.04 -9.90
C CYS A 309 17.25 -15.41 -9.57
N VAL A 310 18.00 -16.29 -8.88
CA VAL A 310 17.52 -17.60 -8.44
C VAL A 310 16.51 -17.46 -7.29
N ARG A 311 16.65 -16.46 -6.40
CA ARG A 311 15.60 -16.11 -5.41
C ARG A 311 14.33 -15.58 -6.05
N PHE A 312 14.46 -14.78 -7.12
CA PHE A 312 13.32 -14.27 -7.88
C PHE A 312 12.61 -15.40 -8.65
N LEU A 313 13.38 -16.26 -9.34
CA LEU A 313 12.85 -17.38 -10.15
C LEU A 313 12.31 -18.55 -9.32
N LEU A 314 12.88 -18.85 -8.14
CA LEU A 314 12.30 -19.85 -7.22
C LEU A 314 11.06 -19.31 -6.48
N GLY A 315 10.97 -17.99 -6.28
CA GLY A 315 9.74 -17.33 -5.86
C GLY A 315 8.62 -17.48 -6.89
N SER A 316 8.93 -17.34 -8.18
CA SER A 316 7.95 -17.48 -9.26
C SER A 316 7.53 -18.94 -9.54
N ALA A 317 8.41 -19.92 -9.35
CA ALA A 317 8.10 -21.34 -9.60
C ALA A 317 7.33 -22.02 -8.45
N ALA A 318 7.50 -21.56 -7.20
CA ALA A 318 6.74 -22.04 -6.05
C ALA A 318 5.27 -21.57 -6.06
N VAL A 319 4.98 -20.45 -6.75
CA VAL A 319 3.61 -19.93 -6.89
C VAL A 319 2.78 -20.75 -7.89
N ASN A 320 3.37 -21.45 -8.86
CA ASN A 320 2.60 -22.14 -9.92
C ASN A 320 2.27 -23.63 -9.67
N SER A 321 2.78 -24.28 -8.62
CA SER A 321 2.57 -25.73 -8.41
C SER A 321 1.67 -26.11 -7.23
N ALA A 322 1.18 -25.14 -6.45
CA ALA A 322 0.31 -25.39 -5.29
C ALA A 322 -1.21 -25.20 -5.56
N TRP A 323 -1.61 -24.71 -6.75
CA TRP A 323 -3.00 -24.30 -7.02
C TRP A 323 -3.82 -25.36 -7.76
N GLY A 324 -3.60 -26.63 -7.41
CA GLY A 324 -4.24 -27.78 -8.04
C GLY A 324 -4.85 -28.73 -7.02
N ALA A 325 -5.54 -28.23 -6.00
CA ALA A 325 -6.44 -29.05 -5.19
C ALA A 325 -7.45 -28.17 -4.45
N SER A 326 -8.72 -28.50 -4.60
CA SER A 326 -9.85 -27.98 -3.83
C SER A 326 -9.53 -27.99 -2.33
N GLN A 327 -9.53 -26.82 -1.69
CA GLN A 327 -9.52 -26.73 -0.23
C GLN A 327 -10.59 -25.75 0.23
N GLU A 328 -11.50 -26.27 1.04
CA GLU A 328 -12.43 -25.51 1.87
C GLU A 328 -11.63 -24.50 2.72
N PHE A 329 -12.09 -23.25 2.73
CA PHE A 329 -11.45 -22.18 3.49
C PHE A 329 -11.78 -22.29 4.99
N PRO A 330 -10.82 -22.01 5.89
CA PRO A 330 -11.08 -21.93 7.33
C PRO A 330 -11.97 -20.73 7.72
N ASP A 331 -12.54 -20.80 8.91
CA ASP A 331 -13.48 -19.83 9.50
C ASP A 331 -12.89 -18.38 9.52
N PRO A 332 -13.62 -17.36 9.04
CA PRO A 332 -13.21 -15.96 9.07
C PRO A 332 -12.72 -15.42 10.41
N ALA A 333 -13.07 -16.05 11.54
CA ALA A 333 -12.58 -15.68 12.87
C ALA A 333 -11.05 -15.77 13.02
N ASP A 334 -10.36 -16.55 12.16
CA ASP A 334 -8.92 -16.81 12.30
C ASP A 334 -8.01 -15.69 11.74
N TYR A 335 -8.57 -14.70 11.02
CA TYR A 335 -7.80 -13.62 10.38
C TYR A 335 -7.99 -12.23 11.00
N PHE A 336 -8.95 -12.05 11.91
CA PHE A 336 -9.19 -10.77 12.56
C PHE A 336 -8.54 -10.75 13.95
N VAL A 337 -7.56 -9.87 14.15
CA VAL A 337 -7.11 -9.52 15.51
C VAL A 337 -8.29 -8.86 16.21
N SER A 338 -8.92 -9.57 17.14
CA SER A 338 -9.95 -9.05 18.01
C SER A 338 -9.41 -7.84 18.77
N GLN A 339 -9.91 -6.63 18.48
CA GLN A 339 -9.87 -5.56 19.46
C GLN A 339 -10.94 -5.85 20.51
N GLU A 340 -10.54 -6.01 21.77
CA GLU A 340 -11.47 -5.95 22.88
C GLU A 340 -12.08 -4.55 22.94
N LEU A 341 -13.33 -4.41 22.51
CA LEU A 341 -14.15 -3.23 22.78
C LEU A 341 -14.44 -3.18 24.28
N SER A 342 -13.54 -2.58 25.06
CA SER A 342 -13.75 -2.42 26.49
C SER A 342 -14.85 -1.39 26.78
N GLY A 343 -16.04 -1.85 27.17
CA GLY A 343 -16.89 -1.13 28.15
C GLY A 343 -18.23 -0.54 27.70
N VAL A 344 -18.61 -0.64 26.42
CA VAL A 344 -19.98 -0.29 25.98
C VAL A 344 -20.57 -1.52 25.31
N LYS A 345 -21.66 -2.08 25.87
CA LYS A 345 -22.45 -3.10 25.16
C LYS A 345 -22.98 -2.45 23.88
N PRO A 346 -22.62 -2.91 22.67
CA PRO A 346 -23.14 -2.33 21.45
C PRO A 346 -24.68 -2.42 21.46
N SER A 347 -25.36 -1.28 21.36
CA SER A 347 -26.79 -1.25 21.09
C SER A 347 -27.03 -1.84 19.70
N PHE A 348 -28.11 -2.60 19.52
CA PHE A 348 -28.47 -3.16 18.23
C PHE A 348 -28.56 -2.06 17.16
N LYS A 349 -27.78 -2.18 16.07
CA LYS A 349 -27.82 -1.30 14.90
C LYS A 349 -27.26 -1.99 13.65
N LEU A 350 -27.72 -1.58 12.47
CA LEU A 350 -27.10 -1.96 11.19
C LEU A 350 -25.81 -1.16 10.96
N SER A 351 -24.88 -1.70 10.17
CA SER A 351 -23.72 -0.94 9.70
C SER A 351 -24.16 0.25 8.85
N ALA A 352 -23.42 1.35 8.95
CA ALA A 352 -23.59 2.54 8.10
C ALA A 352 -23.29 2.29 6.61
N THR A 353 -22.71 1.13 6.25
CA THR A 353 -22.53 0.70 4.85
C THR A 353 -23.84 0.22 4.20
N LEU A 354 -24.85 -0.09 5.00
CA LEU A 354 -26.17 -0.56 4.57
C LEU A 354 -27.20 0.58 4.69
N GLY A 355 -28.24 0.53 3.87
CA GLY A 355 -29.34 1.50 3.94
C GLY A 355 -30.45 1.19 2.95
N ASP A 356 -31.58 1.88 3.10
CA ASP A 356 -32.68 1.82 2.16
C ASP A 356 -32.22 2.20 0.74
N HIS A 357 -32.92 1.72 -0.29
CA HIS A 357 -32.61 2.00 -1.70
C HIS A 357 -31.28 1.41 -2.21
N MET A 358 -30.62 0.54 -1.43
CA MET A 358 -29.34 -0.06 -1.85
C MET A 358 -29.49 -1.14 -2.91
N VAL A 359 -28.37 -1.47 -3.56
CA VAL A 359 -28.23 -2.68 -4.37
C VAL A 359 -27.35 -3.65 -3.60
N LEU A 360 -27.83 -4.88 -3.41
CA LEU A 360 -27.03 -6.01 -2.96
C LEU A 360 -26.54 -6.81 -4.17
N GLN A 361 -25.36 -7.41 -4.05
CA GLN A 361 -24.79 -8.22 -5.13
C GLN A 361 -25.67 -9.42 -5.44
N ARG A 362 -25.99 -9.59 -6.72
CA ARG A 362 -26.77 -10.71 -7.23
C ARG A 362 -26.00 -12.02 -7.20
N ALA A 363 -26.74 -13.11 -7.35
CA ALA A 363 -26.26 -14.46 -7.59
C ALA A 363 -25.23 -14.52 -8.74
N PRO A 364 -24.23 -15.42 -8.68
CA PRO A 364 -24.12 -16.55 -7.75
C PRO A 364 -23.57 -16.19 -6.36
N ALA A 365 -23.10 -14.97 -6.13
CA ALA A 365 -22.65 -14.54 -4.82
C ALA A 365 -23.81 -14.46 -3.81
N SER A 366 -23.50 -14.72 -2.54
CA SER A 366 -24.41 -14.47 -1.42
C SER A 366 -24.13 -13.06 -0.88
N ALA A 367 -25.18 -12.24 -0.76
CA ALA A 367 -25.07 -10.92 -0.17
C ALA A 367 -24.97 -11.02 1.35
N VAL A 368 -24.08 -10.23 1.95
CA VAL A 368 -23.87 -10.17 3.40
C VAL A 368 -24.54 -8.91 3.96
N VAL A 369 -25.43 -9.11 4.93
CA VAL A 369 -25.99 -8.03 5.75
C VAL A 369 -25.49 -8.19 7.18
N TRP A 370 -25.15 -7.09 7.84
CA TRP A 370 -24.39 -7.14 9.08
C TRP A 370 -24.59 -5.88 9.92
N GLY A 371 -24.18 -5.95 11.18
CA GLY A 371 -24.29 -4.83 12.10
C GLY A 371 -23.71 -5.15 13.47
N PHE A 372 -24.17 -4.41 14.46
CA PHE A 372 -23.67 -4.45 15.82
C PHE A 372 -24.79 -4.89 16.78
N ALA A 373 -24.44 -5.66 17.80
CA ALA A 373 -25.27 -5.98 18.95
C ALA A 373 -24.38 -6.42 20.13
N ALA A 374 -24.95 -6.59 21.32
CA ALA A 374 -24.22 -7.16 22.44
C ALA A 374 -23.76 -8.60 22.13
N GLU A 375 -22.58 -9.00 22.64
CA GLU A 375 -22.06 -10.36 22.46
C GLU A 375 -23.12 -11.41 22.82
N GLY A 376 -23.29 -12.40 21.95
CA GLY A 376 -24.25 -13.49 22.14
C GLY A 376 -25.69 -13.16 21.75
N THR A 377 -26.03 -11.89 21.47
CA THR A 377 -27.34 -11.52 20.92
C THR A 377 -27.53 -12.22 19.57
N GLU A 378 -28.63 -12.94 19.43
CA GLU A 378 -29.03 -13.56 18.17
C GLU A 378 -29.83 -12.56 17.33
N VAL A 379 -29.41 -12.35 16.10
CA VAL A 379 -30.07 -11.46 15.14
C VAL A 379 -30.61 -12.32 14.01
N THR A 380 -31.90 -12.20 13.75
CA THR A 380 -32.60 -12.90 12.67
C THR A 380 -32.97 -11.91 11.57
N ALA A 381 -32.45 -12.12 10.37
CA ALA A 381 -32.86 -11.43 9.15
C ALA A 381 -33.95 -12.24 8.45
N THR A 382 -35.10 -11.60 8.16
CA THR A 382 -36.17 -12.17 7.34
C THR A 382 -36.11 -11.58 5.95
N PHE A 383 -35.93 -12.44 4.95
CA PHE A 383 -35.83 -12.06 3.54
C PHE A 383 -36.58 -13.08 2.69
N LYS A 384 -37.48 -12.59 1.81
CA LYS A 384 -38.37 -13.43 0.97
C LYS A 384 -39.14 -14.51 1.75
N GLY A 385 -39.51 -14.22 3.00
CA GLY A 385 -40.22 -15.15 3.90
C GLY A 385 -39.32 -16.23 4.53
N ALA A 386 -38.05 -16.31 4.16
CA ALA A 386 -37.06 -17.15 4.82
C ALA A 386 -36.37 -16.37 5.96
N MET A 387 -36.01 -17.08 7.02
CA MET A 387 -35.29 -16.54 8.17
C MET A 387 -33.85 -17.03 8.17
N TYR A 388 -32.92 -16.10 8.40
CA TYR A 388 -31.49 -16.34 8.47
C TYR A 388 -30.98 -15.73 9.77
N SER A 389 -30.28 -16.49 10.61
CA SER A 389 -29.86 -16.01 11.93
C SER A 389 -28.35 -16.08 12.13
N SER A 390 -27.80 -15.12 12.87
CA SER A 390 -26.41 -15.09 13.31
C SER A 390 -26.36 -14.56 14.73
N LYS A 391 -25.35 -14.97 15.51
CA LYS A 391 -25.04 -14.36 16.80
C LYS A 391 -23.98 -13.28 16.65
N ALA A 392 -24.08 -12.23 17.47
CA ALA A 392 -23.01 -11.25 17.59
C ALA A 392 -21.81 -11.88 18.32
N GLY A 393 -20.62 -11.73 17.73
CA GLY A 393 -19.37 -12.22 18.31
C GLY A 393 -18.90 -11.40 19.52
N LYS A 394 -17.70 -11.74 20.03
CA LYS A 394 -17.00 -10.98 21.09
C LYS A 394 -16.66 -9.55 20.68
N ASP A 395 -16.51 -9.34 19.37
CA ASP A 395 -16.34 -8.04 18.72
C ASP A 395 -17.66 -7.25 18.64
N GLY A 396 -18.78 -7.83 19.08
CA GLY A 396 -20.11 -7.22 19.01
C GLY A 396 -20.69 -7.18 17.59
N ILE A 397 -20.12 -7.93 16.64
CA ILE A 397 -20.53 -7.91 15.24
C ILE A 397 -21.29 -9.19 14.89
N TRP A 398 -22.42 -9.06 14.21
CA TRP A 398 -23.16 -10.16 13.61
C TRP A 398 -23.17 -10.03 12.09
N ARG A 399 -23.18 -11.16 11.37
CA ARG A 399 -23.16 -11.21 9.89
C ARG A 399 -24.11 -12.29 9.41
N VAL A 400 -25.00 -11.95 8.48
CA VAL A 400 -25.96 -12.88 7.89
C VAL A 400 -25.73 -12.94 6.38
N HIS A 401 -25.52 -14.15 5.89
CA HIS A 401 -25.50 -14.47 4.47
C HIS A 401 -26.94 -14.71 3.99
N LEU A 402 -27.40 -13.91 3.05
CA LEU A 402 -28.70 -14.10 2.41
C LEU A 402 -28.59 -15.16 1.30
N GLU A 403 -29.72 -15.78 0.93
CA GLU A 403 -29.75 -16.66 -0.24
C GLU A 403 -29.26 -15.92 -1.50
N PRO A 404 -28.41 -16.56 -2.34
CA PRO A 404 -28.06 -16.01 -3.64
C PRO A 404 -29.31 -15.68 -4.45
N THR A 405 -29.49 -14.40 -4.78
CA THR A 405 -30.72 -13.90 -5.42
C THR A 405 -30.40 -13.35 -6.79
N ALA A 406 -31.15 -13.78 -7.81
CA ALA A 406 -30.96 -13.31 -9.18
C ALA A 406 -31.18 -11.79 -9.32
N ALA A 407 -30.62 -11.20 -10.38
CA ALA A 407 -30.83 -9.79 -10.68
C ALA A 407 -32.33 -9.47 -10.80
N GLY A 408 -32.79 -8.37 -10.19
CA GLY A 408 -34.20 -8.03 -10.27
C GLY A 408 -34.56 -6.70 -9.63
N ARG A 409 -35.66 -6.13 -10.13
CA ARG A 409 -36.24 -4.85 -9.70
C ARG A 409 -37.33 -4.99 -8.63
N GLY A 410 -37.56 -6.19 -8.08
CA GLY A 410 -38.50 -6.35 -6.99
C GLY A 410 -37.91 -5.63 -5.78
N PRO A 411 -38.45 -4.48 -5.33
CA PRO A 411 -37.90 -3.84 -4.14
C PRO A 411 -38.15 -4.77 -2.97
N TYR A 412 -37.08 -5.41 -2.50
CA TYR A 412 -37.17 -6.31 -1.38
C TYR A 412 -37.11 -5.50 -0.08
N ALA A 413 -37.82 -6.00 0.92
CA ALA A 413 -37.64 -5.59 2.30
C ALA A 413 -36.84 -6.67 3.03
N ILE A 414 -35.92 -6.25 3.89
CA ILE A 414 -35.19 -7.14 4.81
C ILE A 414 -35.49 -6.64 6.21
N ALA A 415 -36.13 -7.46 7.03
CA ALA A 415 -36.42 -7.14 8.43
C ALA A 415 -35.42 -7.84 9.34
N PHE A 416 -34.97 -7.16 10.39
CA PHE A 416 -34.02 -7.67 11.35
C PHE A 416 -34.64 -7.63 12.74
N PHE A 417 -34.56 -8.74 13.46
CA PHE A 417 -35.03 -8.87 14.84
C PHE A 417 -33.89 -9.37 15.73
N ALA A 418 -33.54 -8.61 16.77
CA ALA A 418 -32.60 -9.04 17.78
C ALA A 418 -33.33 -9.81 18.90
N SER A 419 -32.71 -10.84 19.45
CA SER A 419 -33.27 -11.63 20.56
C SER A 419 -33.53 -10.81 21.83
N THR A 420 -32.97 -9.60 21.90
CA THR A 420 -33.17 -8.60 22.95
C THR A 420 -34.42 -7.72 22.74
N GLY A 421 -35.10 -7.85 21.60
CA GLY A 421 -36.38 -7.21 21.28
C GLY A 421 -36.29 -6.00 20.36
N GLU A 422 -35.09 -5.52 20.01
CA GLU A 422 -34.91 -4.44 19.05
C GLU A 422 -35.10 -4.90 17.59
N GLU A 423 -35.59 -3.99 16.75
CA GLU A 423 -35.90 -4.23 15.34
C GLU A 423 -35.24 -3.19 14.43
N ALA A 424 -34.92 -3.59 13.20
CA ALA A 424 -34.48 -2.71 12.12
C ALA A 424 -34.97 -3.24 10.76
N SER A 425 -34.93 -2.42 9.73
CA SER A 425 -35.30 -2.85 8.38
C SER A 425 -34.51 -2.12 7.30
N LEU A 426 -34.39 -2.77 6.14
CA LEU A 426 -33.99 -2.16 4.88
C LEU A 426 -35.14 -2.27 3.89
N ALA A 427 -35.51 -1.16 3.25
CA ALA A 427 -36.57 -1.06 2.26
C ALA A 427 -36.02 -0.69 0.87
N ASP A 428 -36.77 -1.03 -0.19
CA ASP A 428 -36.37 -0.77 -1.58
C ASP A 428 -34.99 -1.33 -1.95
N VAL A 429 -34.68 -2.53 -1.47
CA VAL A 429 -33.42 -3.22 -1.77
C VAL A 429 -33.53 -3.93 -3.11
N LEU A 430 -32.59 -3.65 -4.03
CA LEU A 430 -32.49 -4.34 -5.32
C LEU A 430 -31.36 -5.38 -5.29
N PHE A 431 -31.42 -6.36 -6.19
CA PHE A 431 -30.30 -7.28 -6.44
C PHE A 431 -29.73 -7.04 -7.84
N GLY A 432 -28.44 -6.78 -7.91
CA GLY A 432 -27.74 -6.32 -9.11
C GLY A 432 -26.23 -6.43 -8.97
N ASP A 433 -25.47 -5.72 -9.79
CA ASP A 433 -24.01 -5.70 -9.71
C ASP A 433 -23.53 -4.48 -8.93
N VAL A 434 -22.68 -4.70 -7.93
CA VAL A 434 -22.17 -3.65 -7.05
C VAL A 434 -20.71 -3.34 -7.39
N TYR A 435 -20.37 -2.06 -7.48
CA TYR A 435 -19.02 -1.58 -7.75
C TYR A 435 -18.60 -0.52 -6.75
N VAL A 436 -17.34 -0.61 -6.30
CA VAL A 436 -16.70 0.41 -5.45
C VAL A 436 -15.73 1.24 -6.29
N CYS A 437 -15.98 2.53 -6.34
CA CYS A 437 -15.19 3.53 -7.07
C CYS A 437 -14.27 4.27 -6.11
N GLY A 438 -12.99 3.89 -6.13
CA GLY A 438 -11.92 4.40 -5.29
C GLY A 438 -11.03 5.44 -5.99
N GLY A 439 -10.36 6.30 -5.22
CA GLY A 439 -9.28 7.11 -5.78
C GLY A 439 -9.17 8.49 -5.15
N GLN A 440 -8.38 9.36 -5.78
CA GLN A 440 -8.15 10.71 -5.29
C GLN A 440 -9.00 11.77 -5.99
N SER A 441 -8.48 13.00 -6.14
CA SER A 441 -9.21 14.18 -6.62
C SER A 441 -9.85 13.97 -8.00
N ASN A 442 -9.22 13.20 -8.88
CA ASN A 442 -9.77 12.86 -10.19
C ASN A 442 -10.93 11.85 -10.15
N MET A 443 -10.94 10.92 -9.17
CA MET A 443 -12.14 10.13 -8.86
C MET A 443 -13.20 10.97 -8.13
N GLN A 444 -12.77 11.85 -7.22
CA GLN A 444 -13.63 12.73 -6.42
C GLN A 444 -14.34 13.81 -7.25
N PHE A 445 -13.84 14.08 -8.45
CA PHE A 445 -14.38 15.05 -9.38
C PHE A 445 -15.86 14.78 -9.67
N SER A 446 -16.71 15.76 -9.36
CA SER A 446 -18.15 15.56 -9.33
C SER A 446 -18.80 15.73 -10.70
N MET A 447 -20.03 15.21 -10.84
CA MET A 447 -20.84 15.42 -12.06
C MET A 447 -21.11 16.90 -12.39
N GLN A 448 -21.12 17.80 -11.40
CA GLN A 448 -21.34 19.22 -11.65
C GLN A 448 -20.16 19.89 -12.37
N ALA A 449 -18.94 19.43 -12.11
CA ALA A 449 -17.73 19.99 -12.71
C ALA A 449 -17.42 19.38 -14.08
N ASN A 450 -18.18 18.38 -14.53
CA ASN A 450 -17.96 17.72 -15.81
C ASN A 450 -18.37 18.64 -16.98
N GLU A 451 -17.67 18.50 -18.10
CA GLU A 451 -18.11 19.13 -19.35
C GLU A 451 -19.51 18.63 -19.74
N ASN A 452 -20.36 19.52 -20.24
CA ASN A 452 -21.77 19.21 -20.56
C ASN A 452 -22.58 18.66 -19.36
N ALA A 453 -22.20 18.98 -18.12
CA ALA A 453 -22.85 18.52 -16.89
C ALA A 453 -24.38 18.63 -16.94
N ALA A 454 -24.94 19.75 -17.38
CA ALA A 454 -26.39 19.97 -17.38
C ALA A 454 -27.17 18.90 -18.16
N ALA A 455 -26.65 18.46 -19.32
CA ALA A 455 -27.29 17.43 -20.13
C ALA A 455 -27.23 16.07 -19.43
N TYR A 456 -26.07 15.69 -18.90
CA TYR A 456 -25.88 14.41 -18.22
C TYR A 456 -26.60 14.32 -16.88
N ILE A 457 -26.69 15.44 -16.15
CA ILE A 457 -27.45 15.55 -14.90
C ILE A 457 -28.94 15.29 -15.18
N LYS A 458 -29.49 15.91 -16.22
CA LYS A 458 -30.87 15.68 -16.63
C LYS A 458 -31.12 14.23 -17.08
N GLU A 459 -30.16 13.60 -17.76
CA GLU A 459 -30.28 12.21 -18.22
C GLU A 459 -30.43 11.22 -17.04
N ALA A 460 -29.86 11.53 -15.87
CA ALA A 460 -29.83 10.63 -14.71
C ALA A 460 -31.22 10.20 -14.20
N ASP A 461 -32.25 11.04 -14.38
CA ASP A 461 -33.64 10.71 -14.03
C ASP A 461 -34.18 9.48 -14.80
N SER A 462 -33.53 9.10 -15.90
CA SER A 462 -33.92 7.92 -16.70
C SER A 462 -33.31 6.60 -16.20
N PHE A 463 -32.54 6.60 -15.11
CA PHE A 463 -31.81 5.43 -14.60
C PHE A 463 -32.10 5.12 -13.11
N PRO A 464 -33.38 5.01 -12.69
CA PRO A 464 -33.72 4.81 -11.27
C PRO A 464 -33.19 3.49 -10.67
N ASP A 465 -32.84 2.50 -11.51
CA ASP A 465 -32.26 1.22 -11.08
C ASP A 465 -30.75 1.28 -10.80
N ILE A 466 -30.12 2.44 -11.03
CA ILE A 466 -28.76 2.71 -10.56
C ILE A 466 -28.88 3.36 -9.19
N ARG A 467 -28.21 2.78 -8.18
CA ARG A 467 -28.23 3.26 -6.79
C ARG A 467 -26.87 3.75 -6.36
N LEU A 468 -26.84 4.86 -5.64
CA LEU A 468 -25.67 5.67 -5.37
C LEU A 468 -25.44 5.77 -3.87
N PHE A 469 -24.19 5.59 -3.45
CA PHE A 469 -23.72 5.81 -2.08
C PHE A 469 -22.41 6.59 -2.12
N THR A 470 -22.23 7.59 -1.26
CA THR A 470 -20.98 8.36 -1.17
C THR A 470 -20.47 8.37 0.27
N VAL A 471 -19.27 7.83 0.45
CA VAL A 471 -18.56 7.82 1.74
C VAL A 471 -18.27 9.25 2.17
N GLY A 472 -18.39 9.52 3.48
CA GLY A 472 -18.13 10.85 4.02
C GLY A 472 -16.65 11.25 3.91
N GLN A 473 -16.45 12.53 3.62
CA GLN A 473 -15.12 13.15 3.57
C GLN A 473 -14.61 13.46 5.00
N LYS A 474 -13.35 13.88 5.13
CA LYS A 474 -12.74 14.30 6.41
C LYS A 474 -12.70 13.20 7.50
N THR A 475 -12.77 11.94 7.09
CA THR A 475 -12.60 10.75 7.94
C THR A 475 -11.31 10.00 7.59
N SER A 476 -10.34 9.97 8.51
CA SER A 476 -9.12 9.17 8.40
C SER A 476 -8.80 8.52 9.75
N SER A 477 -8.09 7.38 9.75
CA SER A 477 -7.76 6.69 11.00
C SER A 477 -6.49 5.86 10.92
N VAL A 478 -5.58 6.02 11.87
CA VAL A 478 -4.36 5.22 11.99
C VAL A 478 -4.62 3.76 12.41
N VAL A 479 -5.86 3.44 12.81
CA VAL A 479 -6.31 2.09 13.11
C VAL A 479 -7.55 1.73 12.28
N PRO A 480 -7.74 0.47 11.88
CA PRO A 480 -8.94 0.03 11.15
C PRO A 480 -10.22 0.43 11.89
N LEU A 481 -11.14 1.09 11.18
CA LEU A 481 -12.47 1.41 11.71
C LEU A 481 -13.44 0.30 11.35
N VAL A 482 -14.19 -0.17 12.34
CA VAL A 482 -15.17 -1.25 12.12
C VAL A 482 -16.43 -0.78 11.40
N ASP A 483 -16.71 0.53 11.33
CA ASP A 483 -17.85 1.10 10.60
C ASP A 483 -17.51 2.50 10.08
N LEU A 484 -18.27 2.97 9.08
CA LEU A 484 -18.13 4.33 8.56
C LEU A 484 -18.52 5.35 9.64
N GLN A 485 -17.65 6.35 9.86
CA GLN A 485 -17.94 7.43 10.82
C GLN A 485 -18.81 8.53 10.21
N THR A 486 -18.72 8.71 8.89
CA THR A 486 -19.50 9.69 8.16
C THR A 486 -19.94 9.14 6.81
N VAL A 487 -21.14 9.50 6.40
CA VAL A 487 -21.73 9.19 5.09
C VAL A 487 -22.21 10.50 4.49
N LEU A 488 -21.75 10.83 3.28
CA LEU A 488 -22.13 12.08 2.61
C LEU A 488 -23.44 11.91 1.82
N GLN A 489 -23.63 10.73 1.23
CA GLN A 489 -24.85 10.36 0.53
C GLN A 489 -25.20 8.94 0.93
N ASN A 490 -26.29 8.81 1.69
CA ASN A 490 -26.92 7.52 1.93
C ASN A 490 -27.38 6.92 0.59
N TRP A 491 -27.57 5.61 0.57
CA TRP A 491 -28.11 4.89 -0.58
C TRP A 491 -29.35 5.59 -1.14
N SER A 492 -29.32 5.88 -2.44
CA SER A 492 -30.35 6.64 -3.13
C SER A 492 -30.42 6.22 -4.59
N PHE A 493 -31.61 6.29 -5.22
CA PHE A 493 -31.70 6.12 -6.66
C PHE A 493 -31.02 7.28 -7.41
N ALA A 494 -30.50 6.98 -8.59
CA ALA A 494 -29.98 7.99 -9.49
C ALA A 494 -31.11 8.90 -9.99
N SER A 495 -30.83 10.20 -9.93
CA SER A 495 -31.68 11.31 -10.37
C SER A 495 -30.78 12.51 -10.60
N SER A 496 -31.27 13.53 -11.30
CA SER A 496 -30.57 14.81 -11.43
C SER A 496 -30.07 15.31 -10.08
N LYS A 497 -30.94 15.24 -9.05
CA LYS A 497 -30.62 15.70 -7.70
C LYS A 497 -29.51 14.85 -7.06
N SER A 498 -29.65 13.53 -7.06
CA SER A 498 -28.73 12.63 -6.34
C SER A 498 -27.35 12.48 -7.00
N ILE A 499 -27.17 12.87 -8.27
CA ILE A 499 -25.83 12.95 -8.86
C ILE A 499 -25.21 14.36 -8.76
N SER A 500 -25.99 15.40 -8.47
CA SER A 500 -25.53 16.79 -8.50
C SER A 500 -25.79 17.59 -7.23
N ASN A 501 -25.93 16.96 -6.07
CA ASN A 501 -26.32 17.64 -4.81
C ASN A 501 -25.15 18.32 -4.05
N GLY A 502 -23.90 18.21 -4.53
CA GLY A 502 -22.73 18.83 -3.89
C GLY A 502 -22.10 19.95 -4.70
N ASP A 503 -20.81 20.20 -4.51
CA ASP A 503 -20.02 21.15 -5.30
C ASP A 503 -19.20 20.41 -6.38
N GLY A 504 -18.13 21.05 -6.90
CA GLY A 504 -17.24 20.44 -7.89
C GLY A 504 -16.47 19.20 -7.42
N PHE A 505 -16.43 18.90 -6.12
CA PHE A 505 -15.71 17.77 -5.54
C PHE A 505 -16.48 17.08 -4.41
N GLY A 506 -16.38 15.75 -4.36
CA GLY A 506 -16.71 15.00 -3.15
C GLY A 506 -18.15 14.53 -3.06
N TYR A 507 -19.04 14.96 -3.95
CA TYR A 507 -20.34 14.32 -4.12
C TYR A 507 -20.26 13.18 -5.13
N PHE A 508 -21.29 12.93 -5.93
CA PHE A 508 -21.23 11.74 -6.77
C PHE A 508 -20.18 11.87 -7.89
N SER A 509 -19.22 10.92 -7.87
CA SER A 509 -18.09 10.86 -8.79
C SER A 509 -18.56 10.76 -10.24
N ALA A 510 -18.05 11.64 -11.11
CA ALA A 510 -18.40 11.63 -12.52
C ALA A 510 -17.92 10.36 -13.24
N VAL A 511 -16.68 9.92 -12.98
CA VAL A 511 -16.16 8.68 -13.56
C VAL A 511 -16.99 7.48 -13.12
N CYS A 512 -17.31 7.39 -11.83
CA CYS A 512 -18.14 6.30 -11.29
C CYS A 512 -19.54 6.28 -11.93
N TRP A 513 -20.15 7.45 -12.13
CA TRP A 513 -21.44 7.59 -12.80
C TRP A 513 -21.40 7.09 -14.24
N PHE A 514 -20.48 7.61 -15.06
CA PHE A 514 -20.39 7.22 -16.46
C PHE A 514 -20.05 5.74 -16.63
N PHE A 515 -19.19 5.20 -15.77
CA PHE A 515 -18.91 3.78 -15.69
C PHE A 515 -20.18 2.95 -15.43
N GLY A 516 -20.87 3.21 -14.32
CA GLY A 516 -22.07 2.45 -13.96
C GLY A 516 -23.22 2.60 -14.95
N LYS A 517 -23.43 3.80 -15.50
CA LYS A 517 -24.39 4.06 -16.57
C LYS A 517 -24.05 3.26 -17.83
N GLY A 518 -22.78 3.20 -18.20
CA GLY A 518 -22.29 2.42 -19.34
C GLY A 518 -22.54 0.93 -19.17
N VAL A 519 -22.18 0.37 -18.00
CA VAL A 519 -22.44 -1.05 -17.69
C VAL A 519 -23.93 -1.35 -17.69
N TYR A 520 -24.76 -0.53 -17.04
CA TYR A 520 -26.21 -0.67 -17.04
C TYR A 520 -26.80 -0.74 -18.45
N LYS A 521 -26.42 0.21 -19.32
CA LYS A 521 -26.85 0.22 -20.73
C LYS A 521 -26.34 -1.00 -21.49
N GLY A 522 -25.08 -1.39 -21.31
CA GLY A 522 -24.47 -2.57 -21.94
C GLY A 522 -25.11 -3.90 -21.53
N LEU A 523 -25.73 -3.95 -20.36
CA LEU A 523 -26.55 -5.08 -19.89
C LEU A 523 -28.03 -4.97 -20.30
N GLY A 524 -28.34 -4.06 -21.24
CA GLY A 524 -29.68 -3.85 -21.78
C GLY A 524 -30.67 -3.19 -20.80
N GLY A 525 -30.17 -2.53 -19.76
CA GLY A 525 -30.98 -1.87 -18.73
C GLY A 525 -31.78 -2.84 -17.84
N LYS A 526 -31.32 -4.09 -17.69
CA LYS A 526 -32.05 -5.13 -16.95
C LYS A 526 -31.46 -5.44 -15.58
N VAL A 527 -30.17 -5.18 -15.39
CA VAL A 527 -29.44 -5.48 -14.16
C VAL A 527 -29.25 -4.19 -13.37
N PRO A 528 -29.83 -4.05 -12.17
CA PRO A 528 -29.58 -2.90 -11.29
C PRO A 528 -28.08 -2.75 -11.00
N ILE A 529 -27.61 -1.51 -10.81
CA ILE A 529 -26.19 -1.24 -10.53
C ILE A 529 -26.06 -0.45 -9.23
N GLY A 530 -25.30 -0.98 -8.27
CA GLY A 530 -24.92 -0.27 -7.05
C GLY A 530 -23.55 0.38 -7.20
N LEU A 531 -23.45 1.67 -6.90
CA LEU A 531 -22.20 2.42 -7.02
C LEU A 531 -21.84 3.06 -5.68
N VAL A 532 -20.68 2.67 -5.15
CA VAL A 532 -20.09 3.24 -3.93
C VAL A 532 -18.96 4.18 -4.31
N SER A 533 -19.12 5.47 -4.06
CA SER A 533 -18.11 6.51 -4.25
C SER A 533 -17.29 6.66 -2.97
N SER A 534 -16.05 6.14 -2.96
CA SER A 534 -15.11 6.21 -1.83
C SER A 534 -13.80 6.85 -2.27
N ASN A 535 -13.72 8.18 -2.22
CA ASN A 535 -12.62 8.93 -2.81
C ASN A 535 -12.20 10.14 -1.98
N TRP A 536 -10.95 10.56 -2.12
CA TRP A 536 -10.39 11.68 -1.35
C TRP A 536 -9.25 12.40 -2.07
N GLY A 537 -9.38 13.72 -2.28
CA GLY A 537 -8.40 14.53 -3.00
C GLY A 537 -7.00 14.63 -2.36
N GLY A 538 -5.96 14.58 -3.20
CA GLY A 538 -4.58 14.84 -2.78
C GLY A 538 -3.86 13.66 -2.14
N THR A 539 -4.41 12.45 -2.24
CA THR A 539 -3.92 11.26 -1.55
C THR A 539 -3.11 10.35 -2.46
N ARG A 540 -2.05 9.78 -1.91
CA ARG A 540 -1.25 8.76 -2.59
C ARG A 540 -1.86 7.38 -2.48
N ASP A 541 -1.55 6.48 -3.40
CA ASP A 541 -2.13 5.13 -3.40
C ASP A 541 -1.75 4.32 -2.15
N GLU A 542 -0.57 4.55 -1.56
CA GLU A 542 -0.16 3.89 -0.32
C GLU A 542 -1.04 4.22 0.90
N GLN A 543 -1.83 5.29 0.85
CA GLN A 543 -2.79 5.61 1.92
C GLN A 543 -4.06 4.74 1.87
N TRP A 544 -4.27 4.02 0.76
CA TRP A 544 -5.42 3.17 0.47
C TRP A 544 -5.11 1.67 0.58
N MET A 545 -3.99 1.33 1.19
CA MET A 545 -3.61 -0.03 1.57
C MET A 545 -3.07 -0.06 3.02
N SER A 546 -2.95 -1.24 3.62
CA SER A 546 -2.40 -1.35 4.97
C SER A 546 -0.87 -1.14 4.97
N PRO A 547 -0.26 -0.78 6.13
CA PRO A 547 1.19 -0.66 6.25
C PRO A 547 1.95 -1.93 5.84
N SER A 548 1.39 -3.11 6.15
CA SER A 548 1.95 -4.41 5.76
C SER A 548 1.98 -4.65 4.24
N THR A 549 1.14 -3.93 3.48
CA THR A 549 1.03 -4.04 2.03
C THR A 549 1.92 -3.00 1.34
N SER A 550 2.00 -1.77 1.88
CA SER A 550 2.83 -0.71 1.29
C SER A 550 4.33 -0.90 1.58
N LEU A 551 4.69 -1.45 2.74
CA LEU A 551 6.07 -1.55 3.20
C LEU A 551 6.97 -2.42 2.29
N PRO A 552 6.54 -3.60 1.79
CA PRO A 552 7.31 -4.38 0.81
C PRO A 552 7.59 -3.63 -0.49
N CYS A 553 6.72 -2.67 -0.85
CA CYS A 553 6.94 -1.79 -1.99
C CYS A 553 7.83 -0.57 -1.68
N GLY A 554 8.38 -0.48 -0.46
CA GLY A 554 9.26 0.61 -0.04
C GLY A 554 8.55 1.83 0.58
N HIS A 555 7.25 1.70 0.88
CA HIS A 555 6.44 2.81 1.40
C HIS A 555 6.00 2.58 2.84
N ASN A 556 6.36 3.51 3.72
CA ASN A 556 5.99 3.49 5.13
C ASN A 556 4.70 4.30 5.38
N SER A 557 3.60 3.87 4.75
CA SER A 557 2.27 4.47 4.93
C SER A 557 1.57 3.91 6.17
N THR A 558 0.77 4.74 6.84
CA THR A 558 -0.10 4.34 7.95
C THR A 558 -1.43 3.73 7.47
N GLY A 559 -1.75 3.83 6.18
CA GLY A 559 -2.99 3.27 5.60
C GLY A 559 -4.26 3.95 6.10
N GLU A 560 -4.20 5.24 6.42
CA GLU A 560 -5.27 5.92 7.15
C GLU A 560 -6.62 5.96 6.43
N LEU A 561 -6.61 6.02 5.09
CA LEU A 561 -7.83 6.03 4.28
C LEU A 561 -8.34 4.62 4.01
N TYR A 562 -7.44 3.65 3.84
CA TYR A 562 -7.81 2.25 3.85
C TYR A 562 -8.61 1.90 5.12
N ASN A 563 -8.04 2.23 6.28
CA ASN A 563 -8.63 1.96 7.58
C ASN A 563 -10.01 2.61 7.79
N ALA A 564 -10.21 3.81 7.27
CA ALA A 564 -11.42 4.60 7.52
C ALA A 564 -12.50 4.48 6.44
N MET A 565 -12.10 4.23 5.18
CA MET A 565 -12.97 4.33 4.01
C MET A 565 -13.10 3.03 3.21
N ILE A 566 -12.26 2.04 3.47
CA ILE A 566 -12.28 0.73 2.78
C ILE A 566 -12.60 -0.40 3.77
N VAL A 567 -11.90 -0.48 4.91
CA VAL A 567 -12.12 -1.52 5.92
C VAL A 567 -13.59 -1.66 6.33
N PRO A 568 -14.38 -0.60 6.54
CA PRO A 568 -15.80 -0.74 6.90
C PRO A 568 -16.62 -1.61 5.93
N PHE A 569 -16.25 -1.67 4.65
CA PHE A 569 -16.91 -2.54 3.66
C PHE A 569 -16.39 -3.98 3.68
N THR A 570 -15.30 -4.26 4.38
CA THR A 570 -14.68 -5.59 4.52
C THR A 570 -15.09 -6.31 5.81
N VAL A 571 -15.60 -5.58 6.81
CA VAL A 571 -15.97 -6.14 8.12
C VAL A 571 -17.11 -7.14 7.99
N GLY A 572 -18.22 -6.76 7.37
CA GLY A 572 -19.18 -7.68 6.77
C GLY A 572 -18.95 -7.65 5.27
N PRO A 573 -18.08 -8.53 4.72
CA PRO A 573 -17.52 -8.38 3.39
C PRO A 573 -18.61 -8.10 2.36
N MET A 574 -18.63 -6.86 1.85
CA MET A 574 -19.58 -6.47 0.83
C MET A 574 -19.26 -7.25 -0.44
N ALA A 575 -20.16 -8.14 -0.83
CA ALA A 575 -20.04 -8.80 -2.13
C ALA A 575 -20.11 -7.73 -3.23
N VAL A 576 -19.17 -7.78 -4.18
CA VAL A 576 -19.06 -6.83 -5.29
C VAL A 576 -18.68 -7.55 -6.59
N THR A 577 -19.05 -6.96 -7.71
CA THR A 577 -18.62 -7.41 -9.04
C THR A 577 -17.23 -6.86 -9.39
N GLY A 578 -16.89 -5.68 -8.87
CA GLY A 578 -15.60 -5.07 -9.16
C GLY A 578 -15.36 -3.72 -8.51
N PHE A 579 -14.23 -3.14 -8.90
CA PHE A 579 -13.72 -1.87 -8.44
C PHE A 579 -13.34 -1.01 -9.64
N THR A 580 -13.44 0.30 -9.47
CA THR A 580 -12.78 1.25 -10.36
C THR A 580 -11.89 2.16 -9.53
N TRP A 581 -10.77 2.58 -10.12
CA TRP A 581 -9.77 3.38 -9.45
C TRP A 581 -9.30 4.49 -10.37
N TYR A 582 -9.31 5.74 -9.87
CA TYR A 582 -8.69 6.85 -10.59
C TYR A 582 -7.70 7.52 -9.67
N GLN A 583 -6.43 7.17 -9.87
CA GLN A 583 -5.33 7.85 -9.21
C GLN A 583 -5.16 9.25 -9.77
N GLY A 584 -4.55 10.11 -8.98
CA GLY A 584 -4.05 11.38 -9.47
C GLY A 584 -2.67 11.63 -8.89
N GLU A 585 -2.28 12.87 -8.88
CA GLU A 585 -0.92 13.22 -9.23
C GLU A 585 0.01 13.28 -8.02
N SER A 586 -0.50 12.95 -6.84
CA SER A 586 0.27 12.94 -5.59
C SER A 586 1.40 11.90 -5.60
N ASP A 587 1.29 10.86 -6.44
CA ASP A 587 2.33 9.83 -6.64
C ASP A 587 3.37 10.23 -7.67
N LEU A 588 3.21 11.39 -8.33
CA LEU A 588 4.22 11.92 -9.23
C LEU A 588 5.45 12.35 -8.40
N GLY A 589 6.57 11.65 -8.59
CA GLY A 589 7.83 11.99 -7.92
C GLY A 589 8.96 10.99 -8.20
N GLY A 590 10.19 11.41 -7.92
CA GLY A 590 11.41 10.60 -8.03
C GLY A 590 12.45 11.13 -9.03
N ASP A 591 13.48 10.34 -9.30
CA ASP A 591 14.50 10.52 -10.35
C ASP A 591 14.00 10.03 -11.73
N PRO A 592 13.76 10.91 -12.72
CA PRO A 592 13.26 10.51 -14.05
C PRO A 592 14.18 9.52 -14.80
N LYS A 593 15.42 9.32 -14.34
CA LYS A 593 16.35 8.32 -14.89
C LYS A 593 16.13 6.91 -14.34
N GLN A 594 15.25 6.73 -13.35
CA GLN A 594 15.02 5.46 -12.67
C GLN A 594 13.51 5.17 -12.46
N PRO A 595 12.75 4.91 -13.55
CA PRO A 595 11.30 4.82 -13.51
C PRO A 595 10.75 3.91 -12.40
N ASP A 596 11.24 2.67 -12.27
CA ASP A 596 10.68 1.71 -11.28
C ASP A 596 11.23 1.84 -9.85
N SER A 597 12.31 2.59 -9.62
CA SER A 597 12.82 2.84 -8.25
C SER A 597 12.45 4.22 -7.69
N ASN A 598 11.57 4.95 -8.38
CA ASN A 598 11.13 6.30 -8.00
C ASN A 598 10.06 6.36 -6.93
N ASN A 599 8.96 5.65 -7.17
CA ASN A 599 7.81 5.53 -6.28
C ASN A 599 7.31 4.08 -6.23
N ASN A 600 7.95 3.14 -6.94
CA ASN A 600 7.55 1.75 -7.03
C ASN A 600 6.03 1.54 -7.28
N TYR A 601 5.42 2.41 -8.09
CA TYR A 601 3.97 2.48 -8.24
C TYR A 601 3.36 1.20 -8.81
N THR A 602 4.09 0.54 -9.73
CA THR A 602 3.71 -0.79 -10.25
C THR A 602 3.50 -1.79 -9.11
N CYS A 603 4.34 -1.73 -8.07
CA CYS A 603 4.23 -2.59 -6.89
C CYS A 603 3.05 -2.16 -6.01
N THR A 604 2.94 -0.88 -5.65
CA THR A 604 1.89 -0.40 -4.74
C THR A 604 0.50 -0.60 -5.34
N GLN A 605 0.30 -0.23 -6.60
CA GLN A 605 -0.99 -0.42 -7.26
C GLN A 605 -1.39 -1.90 -7.31
N ALA A 606 -0.48 -2.80 -7.72
CA ALA A 606 -0.77 -4.23 -7.73
C ALA A 606 -1.07 -4.78 -6.33
N ALA A 607 -0.30 -4.36 -5.32
CA ALA A 607 -0.48 -4.77 -3.94
C ALA A 607 -1.81 -4.26 -3.34
N MET A 608 -2.21 -3.02 -3.64
CA MET A 608 -3.51 -2.46 -3.26
C MET A 608 -4.66 -3.25 -3.87
N ILE A 609 -4.60 -3.53 -5.17
CA ILE A 609 -5.63 -4.29 -5.89
C ILE A 609 -5.79 -5.68 -5.28
N GLN A 610 -4.68 -6.38 -5.05
CA GLN A 610 -4.69 -7.69 -4.42
C GLN A 610 -5.21 -7.65 -2.98
N GLN A 611 -4.83 -6.63 -2.21
CA GLN A 611 -5.39 -6.43 -0.87
C GLN A 611 -6.90 -6.23 -0.92
N TRP A 612 -7.40 -5.28 -1.70
CA TRP A 612 -8.84 -5.01 -1.76
C TRP A 612 -9.63 -6.25 -2.17
N ARG A 613 -9.21 -6.95 -3.23
CA ARG A 613 -9.85 -8.21 -3.65
C ARG A 613 -9.86 -9.27 -2.54
N ARG A 614 -8.75 -9.42 -1.80
CA ARG A 614 -8.65 -10.38 -0.69
C ARG A 614 -9.60 -10.02 0.46
N GLU A 615 -9.61 -8.78 0.88
CA GLU A 615 -10.34 -8.33 2.08
C GLU A 615 -11.86 -8.24 1.82
N PHE A 616 -12.26 -7.94 0.58
CA PHE A 616 -13.66 -8.07 0.13
C PHE A 616 -14.04 -9.52 -0.23
N GLN A 617 -13.10 -10.47 -0.16
CA GLN A 617 -13.30 -11.89 -0.49
C GLN A 617 -13.75 -12.15 -1.94
N VAL A 618 -13.20 -11.38 -2.88
CA VAL A 618 -13.50 -11.42 -4.31
C VAL A 618 -12.21 -11.46 -5.15
N PRO A 619 -11.43 -12.56 -5.10
CA PRO A 619 -10.09 -12.64 -5.70
C PRO A 619 -10.05 -12.35 -7.21
N GLU A 620 -11.16 -12.60 -7.92
CA GLU A 620 -11.30 -12.42 -9.36
C GLU A 620 -12.16 -11.20 -9.74
N ALA A 621 -12.60 -10.37 -8.79
CA ALA A 621 -13.43 -9.20 -9.08
C ALA A 621 -12.74 -8.26 -10.08
N PHE A 622 -13.50 -7.68 -11.01
CA PHE A 622 -12.98 -6.72 -11.97
C PHE A 622 -12.27 -5.56 -11.26
N PHE A 623 -11.14 -5.09 -11.79
CA PHE A 623 -10.47 -3.91 -11.29
C PHE A 623 -10.05 -3.02 -12.45
N GLY A 624 -10.71 -1.88 -12.60
CA GLY A 624 -10.45 -0.92 -13.68
C GLY A 624 -9.69 0.31 -13.19
N VAL A 625 -8.53 0.62 -13.76
CA VAL A 625 -7.72 1.80 -13.43
C VAL A 625 -7.83 2.86 -14.52
N VAL A 626 -8.09 4.12 -14.17
CA VAL A 626 -7.93 5.23 -15.10
C VAL A 626 -6.47 5.70 -15.05
N LEU A 627 -5.80 5.72 -16.20
CA LEU A 627 -4.45 6.25 -16.32
C LEU A 627 -4.45 7.75 -16.00
N LEU A 628 -3.34 8.27 -15.47
CA LEU A 628 -3.21 9.70 -15.23
C LEU A 628 -3.55 10.50 -16.48
N SER A 629 -4.29 11.57 -16.28
CA SER A 629 -4.55 12.52 -17.34
C SER A 629 -3.33 13.41 -17.56
N THR A 630 -3.40 14.24 -18.58
CA THR A 630 -2.27 15.05 -19.03
C THR A 630 -2.42 16.48 -18.58
N TRP A 631 -1.36 17.01 -17.97
CA TRP A 631 -1.21 18.42 -17.64
C TRP A 631 0.27 18.82 -17.74
N HIS A 632 0.57 20.11 -17.73
CA HIS A 632 1.95 20.60 -17.64
C HIS A 632 2.39 20.76 -16.17
N PRO A 633 3.25 19.89 -15.63
CA PRO A 633 3.74 19.98 -14.24
C PRO A 633 4.80 21.07 -14.00
N GLY A 634 5.24 21.79 -15.03
CA GLY A 634 6.15 22.95 -14.91
C GLY A 634 7.64 22.64 -15.06
N THR A 635 8.08 21.37 -14.97
CA THR A 635 9.49 20.99 -15.20
C THR A 635 9.63 19.84 -16.19
N GLN A 636 10.77 19.79 -16.89
CA GLN A 636 11.10 18.70 -17.81
C GLN A 636 11.18 17.34 -17.08
N ALA A 637 11.70 17.32 -15.86
CA ALA A 637 11.78 16.10 -15.05
C ALA A 637 10.38 15.55 -14.77
N ASP A 638 9.46 16.41 -14.34
CA ASP A 638 8.09 16.01 -14.03
C ASP A 638 7.30 15.60 -15.28
N ASN A 639 7.60 16.20 -16.45
CA ASN A 639 7.02 15.78 -17.72
C ASN A 639 7.33 14.31 -18.04
N ILE A 640 8.58 13.89 -17.80
CA ILE A 640 9.03 12.51 -17.98
C ILE A 640 8.39 11.60 -16.94
N LEU A 641 8.36 12.01 -15.67
CA LEU A 641 7.75 11.23 -14.60
C LEU A 641 6.27 10.96 -14.86
N LEU A 642 5.54 11.91 -15.44
CA LEU A 642 4.12 11.75 -15.76
C LEU A 642 3.90 10.69 -16.85
N ALA A 643 4.72 10.70 -17.90
CA ALA A 643 4.67 9.66 -18.92
C ALA A 643 5.03 8.28 -18.34
N GLN A 644 6.07 8.20 -17.50
CA GLN A 644 6.49 6.97 -16.82
C GLN A 644 5.41 6.41 -15.91
N LEU A 645 4.71 7.26 -15.15
CA LEU A 645 3.65 6.81 -14.24
C LEU A 645 2.46 6.21 -15.01
N ARG A 646 2.14 6.71 -16.21
CA ARG A 646 1.14 6.07 -17.09
C ARG A 646 1.61 4.69 -17.56
N ASP A 647 2.89 4.53 -17.90
CA ASP A 647 3.44 3.21 -18.26
C ASP A 647 3.38 2.25 -17.07
N GLN A 648 3.69 2.72 -15.86
CA GLN A 648 3.59 1.92 -14.62
C GLN A 648 2.16 1.47 -14.34
N GLN A 649 1.18 2.37 -14.50
CA GLN A 649 -0.24 2.03 -14.33
C GLN A 649 -0.70 0.91 -15.29
N VAL A 650 -0.18 0.88 -16.52
CA VAL A 650 -0.46 -0.21 -17.46
C VAL A 650 0.27 -1.48 -17.04
N ALA A 651 1.56 -1.37 -16.70
CA ALA A 651 2.42 -2.50 -16.32
C ALA A 651 1.97 -3.23 -15.05
N SER A 652 1.31 -2.55 -14.10
CA SER A 652 0.71 -3.18 -12.92
C SER A 652 -0.24 -4.33 -13.30
N GLY A 653 -0.88 -4.24 -14.46
CA GLY A 653 -1.83 -5.21 -14.97
C GLY A 653 -1.22 -6.55 -15.40
N ASP A 654 0.08 -6.62 -15.69
CA ASP A 654 0.73 -7.80 -16.26
C ASP A 654 0.62 -9.05 -15.36
N SER A 655 0.37 -8.84 -14.06
CA SER A 655 0.27 -9.90 -13.06
C SER A 655 -1.13 -10.03 -12.41
N LEU A 656 -2.12 -9.27 -12.88
CA LEU A 656 -3.44 -9.17 -12.25
C LEU A 656 -4.54 -9.72 -13.17
N PRO A 657 -5.26 -10.78 -12.77
CA PRO A 657 -6.42 -11.24 -13.53
C PRO A 657 -7.54 -10.19 -13.47
N ASN A 658 -8.41 -10.16 -14.49
CA ASN A 658 -9.55 -9.24 -14.59
C ASN A 658 -9.21 -7.77 -14.32
N PHE A 659 -7.99 -7.37 -14.68
CA PHE A 659 -7.52 -5.99 -14.64
C PHE A 659 -7.79 -5.31 -15.97
N ALA A 660 -8.22 -4.06 -15.91
CA ALA A 660 -8.36 -3.19 -17.05
C ALA A 660 -7.80 -1.80 -16.77
N TYR A 661 -7.50 -1.08 -17.84
CA TYR A 661 -7.16 0.34 -17.77
C TYR A 661 -8.01 1.17 -18.75
N ALA A 662 -8.16 2.44 -18.45
CA ALA A 662 -8.74 3.44 -19.33
C ALA A 662 -7.81 4.66 -19.39
N THR A 663 -7.34 5.03 -20.56
CA THR A 663 -6.62 6.29 -20.73
C THR A 663 -7.58 7.48 -20.66
N ASN A 664 -7.10 8.64 -20.20
CA ASN A 664 -7.75 9.95 -20.43
C ASN A 664 -6.74 10.96 -21.01
N ALA A 665 -5.60 10.48 -21.50
CA ALA A 665 -4.50 11.34 -21.93
C ALA A 665 -4.84 12.16 -23.19
N ASP A 666 -5.75 11.67 -24.02
CA ASP A 666 -6.27 12.36 -25.19
C ASP A 666 -7.25 13.50 -24.87
N HIS A 667 -7.76 13.56 -23.63
CA HIS A 667 -8.73 14.55 -23.14
C HIS A 667 -8.28 15.27 -21.85
N GLY A 668 -6.97 15.48 -21.66
CA GLY A 668 -6.47 16.28 -20.54
C GLY A 668 -6.72 17.79 -20.68
N ALA A 669 -6.55 18.54 -19.59
CA ALA A 669 -6.93 19.96 -19.54
C ALA A 669 -5.73 20.92 -19.56
N GLY A 670 -4.70 20.57 -20.35
CA GLY A 670 -3.58 21.46 -20.64
C GLY A 670 -2.73 21.80 -19.43
N ASP A 671 -3.04 22.87 -18.72
CA ASP A 671 -2.33 23.31 -17.50
C ASP A 671 -3.11 22.94 -16.23
N ASN A 672 -4.32 22.38 -16.38
CA ASN A 672 -5.15 21.91 -15.29
C ASN A 672 -5.00 20.39 -15.11
N ILE A 673 -4.68 20.01 -13.89
CA ILE A 673 -4.51 18.62 -13.43
C ILE A 673 -5.84 17.85 -13.33
N HIS A 674 -6.96 18.57 -13.26
CA HIS A 674 -8.32 18.03 -13.20
C HIS A 674 -9.05 18.22 -14.53
N PRO A 675 -8.94 17.28 -15.48
CA PRO A 675 -9.66 17.39 -16.75
C PRO A 675 -11.17 17.23 -16.55
N ILE A 676 -11.93 18.08 -17.23
CA ILE A 676 -13.39 18.17 -17.14
C ILE A 676 -14.13 17.07 -17.94
N TYR A 677 -13.42 16.25 -18.71
CA TYR A 677 -14.03 15.25 -19.62
C TYR A 677 -14.07 13.84 -19.02
N LYS A 678 -14.78 13.63 -17.90
CA LYS A 678 -14.81 12.33 -17.21
C LYS A 678 -15.66 11.25 -17.89
N GLN A 679 -16.47 11.61 -18.89
CA GLN A 679 -17.28 10.67 -19.65
C GLN A 679 -16.44 9.65 -20.43
N TYR A 680 -15.30 10.05 -20.99
CA TYR A 680 -14.46 9.16 -21.79
C TYR A 680 -13.84 8.03 -20.95
N PRO A 681 -13.11 8.29 -19.84
CA PRO A 681 -12.55 7.22 -19.03
C PRO A 681 -13.64 6.37 -18.38
N GLY A 682 -14.79 6.95 -17.99
CA GLY A 682 -15.93 6.19 -17.48
C GLY A 682 -16.50 5.21 -18.51
N ALA A 683 -16.73 5.66 -19.75
CA ALA A 683 -17.21 4.80 -20.84
C ALA A 683 -16.20 3.71 -21.23
N ARG A 684 -14.90 4.03 -21.25
CA ARG A 684 -13.82 3.06 -21.51
C ARG A 684 -13.76 1.97 -20.45
N LEU A 685 -13.86 2.34 -19.17
CA LEU A 685 -13.95 1.36 -18.08
C LEU A 685 -15.21 0.49 -18.17
N ALA A 686 -16.35 1.06 -18.58
CA ALA A 686 -17.58 0.30 -18.76
C ALA A 686 -17.44 -0.76 -19.85
N ASN A 687 -16.87 -0.39 -21.00
CA ASN A 687 -16.58 -1.34 -22.09
C ASN A 687 -15.62 -2.45 -21.63
N ALA A 688 -14.63 -2.12 -20.80
CA ALA A 688 -13.72 -3.11 -20.24
C ALA A 688 -14.42 -4.08 -19.27
N ALA A 689 -15.29 -3.58 -18.40
CA ALA A 689 -16.09 -4.45 -17.53
C ALA A 689 -17.05 -5.34 -18.33
N LEU A 690 -17.74 -4.79 -19.34
CA LEU A 690 -18.59 -5.54 -20.27
C LEU A 690 -17.85 -6.67 -20.98
N ALA A 691 -16.61 -6.42 -21.41
CA ALA A 691 -15.78 -7.42 -22.05
C ALA A 691 -15.25 -8.48 -21.06
N LEU A 692 -14.68 -8.07 -19.92
CA LEU A 692 -13.98 -8.98 -19.01
C LEU A 692 -14.89 -9.74 -18.04
N VAL A 693 -15.96 -9.11 -17.56
CA VAL A 693 -16.89 -9.74 -16.59
C VAL A 693 -17.99 -10.51 -17.31
N TYR A 694 -18.52 -9.94 -18.39
CA TYR A 694 -19.71 -10.46 -19.05
C TYR A 694 -19.42 -11.11 -20.41
N ASN A 695 -18.13 -11.23 -20.77
CA ASN A 695 -17.68 -11.84 -22.02
C ASN A 695 -18.37 -11.25 -23.27
N GLN A 696 -18.74 -9.97 -23.23
CA GLN A 696 -19.26 -9.30 -24.42
C GLN A 696 -18.12 -9.08 -25.41
N ALA A 697 -18.41 -9.25 -26.71
CA ALA A 697 -17.46 -9.05 -27.79
C ALA A 697 -17.19 -7.56 -28.07
N LEU A 698 -16.78 -6.82 -27.03
CA LEU A 698 -16.38 -5.43 -27.09
C LEU A 698 -14.86 -5.35 -27.04
N THR A 699 -14.27 -4.55 -27.92
CA THR A 699 -12.86 -4.22 -27.74
C THR A 699 -12.72 -3.04 -26.81
N TRP A 700 -11.92 -3.22 -25.75
CA TRP A 700 -11.72 -2.20 -24.73
C TRP A 700 -10.26 -1.73 -24.62
N ARG A 701 -9.31 -2.48 -25.20
CA ARG A 701 -7.88 -2.15 -25.17
C ARG A 701 -7.53 -1.14 -26.24
N SER A 702 -6.92 -0.03 -25.82
CA SER A 702 -6.27 0.88 -26.75
C SER A 702 -5.22 0.15 -27.58
N PRO A 703 -5.08 0.48 -28.88
CA PRO A 703 -3.96 -0.03 -29.64
C PRO A 703 -2.64 0.36 -28.97
N SER A 704 -1.73 -0.60 -28.87
CA SER A 704 -0.49 -0.47 -28.10
C SER A 704 0.70 -0.88 -28.95
N TYR A 705 1.86 -0.27 -28.70
CA TYR A 705 3.09 -0.59 -29.41
C TYR A 705 3.39 -2.09 -29.36
N ALA A 706 3.59 -2.72 -30.54
CA ALA A 706 4.03 -4.10 -30.64
C ALA A 706 5.49 -4.18 -31.09
N SER A 707 5.79 -3.56 -32.24
CA SER A 707 7.13 -3.52 -32.82
C SER A 707 7.27 -2.37 -33.81
N ALA A 708 8.50 -2.03 -34.16
CA ALA A 708 8.79 -1.02 -35.17
C ALA A 708 10.06 -1.37 -35.95
N ARG A 709 10.12 -0.93 -37.20
CA ARG A 709 11.23 -1.17 -38.12
C ARG A 709 11.50 0.07 -38.95
N ALA A 710 12.77 0.44 -39.09
CA ALA A 710 13.19 1.44 -40.05
C ALA A 710 13.00 0.91 -41.49
N THR A 711 12.24 1.63 -42.30
CA THR A 711 11.99 1.32 -43.72
C THR A 711 12.83 2.21 -44.66
N ALA A 712 13.28 3.36 -44.16
CA ALA A 712 14.26 4.23 -44.80
C ALA A 712 15.07 4.98 -43.73
N SER A 713 16.06 5.78 -44.15
CA SER A 713 16.94 6.53 -43.23
C SER A 713 16.19 7.49 -42.30
N GLY A 714 15.00 7.97 -42.67
CA GLY A 714 14.14 8.83 -41.85
C GLY A 714 12.71 8.32 -41.70
N GLU A 715 12.46 7.03 -41.96
CA GLU A 715 11.12 6.44 -41.95
C GLU A 715 11.07 5.18 -41.08
N VAL A 716 10.08 5.11 -40.20
CA VAL A 716 9.81 3.96 -39.34
C VAL A 716 8.36 3.51 -39.51
N MET A 717 8.19 2.23 -39.84
CA MET A 717 6.91 1.54 -39.77
C MET A 717 6.71 0.97 -38.37
N VAL A 718 5.53 1.16 -37.78
CA VAL A 718 5.16 0.72 -36.44
C VAL A 718 3.94 -0.19 -36.51
N TRP A 719 4.07 -1.39 -35.96
CA TRP A 719 2.98 -2.34 -35.77
C TRP A 719 2.43 -2.22 -34.37
N LEU A 720 1.11 -2.22 -34.27
CA LEU A 720 0.37 -2.13 -33.02
C LEU A 720 -0.35 -3.45 -32.73
N GLU A 721 -0.47 -3.78 -31.46
CA GLU A 721 -1.41 -4.77 -30.96
C GLU A 721 -2.80 -4.12 -30.78
N HIS A 722 -3.83 -4.95 -30.67
CA HIS A 722 -5.21 -4.52 -30.38
C HIS A 722 -5.85 -3.58 -31.42
N VAL A 723 -5.37 -3.64 -32.67
CA VAL A 723 -6.04 -3.04 -33.84
C VAL A 723 -7.09 -4.04 -34.36
N THR A 724 -8.30 -3.57 -34.64
CA THR A 724 -9.35 -4.39 -35.30
C THR A 724 -9.29 -4.29 -36.80
N ASP A 725 -10.04 -5.14 -37.49
CA ASP A 725 -10.17 -5.15 -38.95
C ASP A 725 -10.71 -3.82 -39.54
N ALA A 726 -11.31 -2.96 -38.71
CA ALA A 726 -11.69 -1.60 -39.11
C ALA A 726 -10.47 -0.68 -39.32
N GLY A 727 -9.32 -1.04 -38.76
CA GLY A 727 -8.07 -0.29 -38.84
C GLY A 727 -8.02 0.93 -37.93
N LEU A 728 -7.07 1.79 -38.25
CA LEU A 728 -6.77 3.05 -37.59
C LEU A 728 -7.34 4.22 -38.39
N LEU A 729 -7.59 5.33 -37.69
CA LEU A 729 -7.89 6.62 -38.30
C LEU A 729 -7.03 7.71 -37.68
N LEU A 730 -6.77 8.76 -38.47
CA LEU A 730 -6.13 9.98 -38.03
C LEU A 730 -7.18 11.04 -37.73
N LYS A 731 -7.02 11.70 -36.59
CA LYS A 731 -7.86 12.78 -36.10
C LYS A 731 -7.01 13.94 -35.64
N GLU A 732 -7.58 15.14 -35.73
CA GLU A 732 -7.06 16.27 -34.98
C GLU A 732 -7.22 15.99 -33.48
N ALA A 733 -6.22 16.40 -32.69
CA ALA A 733 -6.22 16.11 -31.26
C ALA A 733 -7.40 16.80 -30.55
N PRO A 734 -8.10 16.11 -29.63
CA PRO A 734 -9.31 16.66 -29.02
C PRO A 734 -9.05 17.86 -28.10
N ASN A 735 -7.90 17.87 -27.44
CA ASN A 735 -7.46 19.03 -26.66
C ASN A 735 -6.89 20.03 -27.64
N ALA A 736 -7.37 21.28 -27.63
CA ALA A 736 -7.11 22.37 -28.56
C ALA A 736 -5.63 22.80 -28.75
N ARG A 737 -4.65 21.94 -28.47
CA ARG A 737 -3.24 22.11 -28.74
C ARG A 737 -2.91 21.53 -30.12
N THR A 738 -2.68 22.40 -31.09
CA THR A 738 -2.11 22.07 -32.40
C THR A 738 -0.64 21.68 -32.29
N ALA A 739 -0.03 21.18 -33.37
CA ALA A 739 1.42 21.01 -33.44
C ALA A 739 2.19 22.32 -33.12
N GLY A 740 1.64 23.47 -33.52
CA GLY A 740 2.19 24.78 -33.21
C GLY A 740 2.19 25.08 -31.71
N ASP A 741 1.11 24.73 -31.02
CA ASP A 741 1.00 24.87 -29.57
C ASP A 741 1.97 23.95 -28.83
N CYS A 742 2.14 22.71 -29.33
CA CYS A 742 3.14 21.78 -28.81
C CYS A 742 4.56 22.35 -28.93
N LEU A 743 4.91 22.91 -30.09
CA LEU A 743 6.20 23.56 -30.30
C LEU A 743 6.37 24.79 -29.40
N ALA A 744 5.30 25.57 -29.20
CA ALA A 744 5.33 26.74 -28.33
C ALA A 744 5.58 26.35 -26.86
N LEU A 745 4.92 25.31 -26.35
CA LEU A 745 5.15 24.78 -25.01
C LEU A 745 6.55 24.21 -24.84
N ASN A 746 7.04 23.43 -25.81
CA ASN A 746 8.37 22.85 -25.73
C ASN A 746 9.50 23.91 -25.74
N ARG A 747 9.24 25.12 -26.25
CA ARG A 747 10.16 26.26 -26.12
C ARG A 747 10.23 26.83 -24.70
N GLN A 748 9.19 26.65 -23.89
CA GLN A 748 9.16 27.09 -22.49
C GLN A 748 9.80 26.05 -21.59
N VAL A 749 9.36 24.79 -21.72
CA VAL A 749 9.88 23.66 -20.97
C VAL A 749 9.97 22.47 -21.91
N ALA A 750 11.18 21.94 -22.10
CA ALA A 750 11.42 20.81 -22.99
C ALA A 750 10.59 19.57 -22.58
N ASP A 751 10.24 18.75 -23.57
CA ASP A 751 9.46 17.51 -23.43
C ASP A 751 8.08 17.66 -22.77
N THR A 752 7.52 18.87 -22.76
CA THR A 752 6.18 19.13 -22.22
C THR A 752 5.11 18.51 -23.08
N CYS A 753 5.11 18.87 -24.36
CA CYS A 753 4.26 18.23 -25.35
C CYS A 753 5.05 17.13 -26.06
N ALA A 754 4.45 15.95 -26.14
CA ALA A 754 5.01 14.84 -26.89
C ALA A 754 4.19 14.58 -28.15
N TRP A 755 4.81 14.85 -29.30
CA TRP A 755 4.39 14.34 -30.60
C TRP A 755 5.14 13.02 -30.90
N ALA A 756 5.01 12.48 -32.10
CA ALA A 756 5.97 11.51 -32.61
C ALA A 756 7.39 12.07 -32.77
N ALA A 757 8.39 11.27 -32.43
CA ALA A 757 9.78 11.62 -32.68
C ALA A 757 10.59 10.36 -33.01
N LEU A 758 11.67 10.56 -33.78
CA LEU A 758 12.65 9.53 -34.10
C LEU A 758 14.00 9.94 -33.52
N GLN A 759 14.68 8.98 -32.90
CA GLN A 759 16.04 9.19 -32.41
C GLN A 759 17.05 8.64 -33.41
N PHE A 760 18.11 9.39 -33.67
CA PHE A 760 19.16 9.03 -34.63
C PHE A 760 20.46 8.63 -33.95
N ASP A 761 21.32 7.91 -34.67
CA ASP A 761 22.66 7.47 -34.23
C ASP A 761 23.77 8.52 -34.40
N ASP A 762 23.41 9.79 -34.60
CA ASP A 762 24.37 10.88 -34.65
C ASP A 762 25.08 11.08 -33.30
N ALA A 763 26.16 11.87 -33.30
CA ALA A 763 26.98 12.08 -32.10
C ALA A 763 26.17 12.60 -30.89
N ALA A 764 25.08 13.34 -31.14
CA ALA A 764 24.22 13.90 -30.12
C ALA A 764 23.06 12.96 -29.71
N ARG A 765 22.84 11.85 -30.41
CA ARG A 765 21.64 11.00 -30.30
C ARG A 765 20.35 11.80 -30.35
N SER A 766 20.26 12.67 -31.34
CA SER A 766 19.22 13.69 -31.46
C SER A 766 17.84 13.06 -31.67
N TRP A 767 16.85 13.61 -30.97
CA TRP A 767 15.44 13.37 -31.21
C TRP A 767 14.94 14.41 -32.22
N VAL A 768 14.33 13.95 -33.30
CA VAL A 768 13.73 14.79 -34.35
C VAL A 768 12.24 14.51 -34.42
N ASN A 769 11.44 15.58 -34.46
CA ASN A 769 9.99 15.48 -34.66
C ASN A 769 9.68 14.73 -35.95
N ALA A 770 8.72 13.80 -35.87
CA ALA A 770 8.30 12.98 -36.99
C ALA A 770 6.84 13.27 -37.35
N SER A 771 6.48 13.38 -38.63
CA SER A 771 5.07 13.36 -39.03
C SER A 771 4.49 11.97 -38.79
N VAL A 772 3.20 11.91 -38.44
CA VAL A 772 2.45 10.66 -38.29
C VAL A 772 1.55 10.47 -39.50
N ALA A 773 1.65 9.31 -40.13
CA ALA A 773 0.74 8.83 -41.18
C ALA A 773 0.29 7.40 -40.86
N LEU A 774 -0.70 6.89 -41.60
CA LEU A 774 -1.08 5.48 -41.55
C LEU A 774 -0.44 4.75 -42.73
N GLY A 775 -0.13 3.47 -42.55
CA GLY A 775 0.22 2.59 -43.65
C GLY A 775 -0.95 2.39 -44.61
N ASP A 776 -0.67 1.91 -45.82
CA ASP A 776 -1.69 1.66 -46.84
C ASP A 776 -2.75 0.63 -46.38
N ASP A 777 -2.34 -0.28 -45.49
CA ASP A 777 -3.22 -1.26 -44.85
C ASP A 777 -4.15 -0.67 -43.78
N LYS A 778 -3.91 0.58 -43.36
CA LYS A 778 -4.54 1.25 -42.21
C LYS A 778 -4.40 0.50 -40.88
N MET A 779 -3.56 -0.52 -40.81
CA MET A 779 -3.29 -1.32 -39.61
C MET A 779 -2.00 -0.88 -38.93
N THR A 780 -1.12 -0.22 -39.67
CA THR A 780 0.19 0.24 -39.19
C THR A 780 0.28 1.77 -39.15
N MET A 781 1.20 2.27 -38.31
CA MET A 781 1.58 3.69 -38.28
C MET A 781 2.91 3.89 -38.99
N LEU A 782 3.02 5.03 -39.69
CA LEU A 782 4.23 5.44 -40.38
C LEU A 782 4.75 6.75 -39.79
N LEU A 783 5.96 6.72 -39.24
CA LEU A 783 6.64 7.89 -38.68
C LEU A 783 7.73 8.36 -39.65
N LYS A 784 7.72 9.65 -40.00
CA LYS A 784 8.70 10.25 -40.94
C LYS A 784 9.37 11.49 -40.36
N ALA A 785 10.69 11.50 -40.29
CA ALA A 785 11.48 12.66 -39.86
C ALA A 785 12.60 12.98 -40.85
N THR A 786 13.02 14.24 -40.89
CA THR A 786 14.19 14.65 -41.67
C THR A 786 15.46 14.09 -41.03
N LEU A 787 16.29 13.42 -41.83
CA LEU A 787 17.57 12.86 -41.38
C LEU A 787 18.55 13.98 -40.97
N PRO A 788 19.05 14.00 -39.71
CA PRO A 788 20.08 14.93 -39.28
C PRO A 788 21.42 14.73 -40.01
N ALA A 789 22.20 15.79 -40.14
CA ALA A 789 23.55 15.69 -40.70
C ALA A 789 24.43 14.76 -39.83
N GLY A 790 25.04 13.76 -40.46
CA GLY A 790 25.90 12.79 -39.78
C GLY A 790 25.18 11.58 -39.17
N ALA A 791 23.85 11.57 -39.17
CA ALA A 791 23.06 10.38 -38.83
C ALA A 791 23.09 9.36 -39.99
N ARG A 792 23.13 8.07 -39.65
CA ARG A 792 23.11 6.95 -40.60
C ARG A 792 21.91 6.04 -40.39
N SER A 793 21.41 5.96 -39.16
CA SER A 793 20.32 5.06 -38.79
C SER A 793 19.43 5.65 -37.70
N ILE A 794 18.23 5.08 -37.62
CA ILE A 794 17.24 5.39 -36.59
C ILE A 794 17.40 4.34 -35.49
N ILE A 795 17.50 4.79 -34.24
CA ILE A 795 17.80 3.93 -33.08
C ILE A 795 16.64 3.83 -32.09
N ALA A 796 15.68 4.76 -32.14
CA ALA A 796 14.48 4.73 -31.30
C ALA A 796 13.33 5.48 -31.94
N SER A 797 12.11 5.18 -31.47
CA SER A 797 10.91 5.93 -31.80
C SER A 797 10.10 6.25 -30.56
N SER A 798 9.40 7.37 -30.59
CA SER A 798 8.45 7.80 -29.57
C SER A 798 7.19 8.32 -30.23
N TYR A 799 6.05 8.16 -29.57
CA TYR A 799 4.76 8.74 -29.92
C TYR A 799 3.98 8.99 -28.65
N GLY A 800 3.44 10.19 -28.45
CA GLY A 800 2.56 10.49 -27.32
C GLY A 800 3.13 10.16 -25.94
N TRP A 801 4.45 10.13 -25.78
CA TRP A 801 5.13 9.81 -24.53
C TRP A 801 5.73 11.08 -23.92
N GLY A 802 4.89 11.79 -23.16
CA GLY A 802 5.24 13.01 -22.45
C GLY A 802 4.08 13.45 -21.56
N ALA A 803 4.24 14.63 -20.93
CA ALA A 803 3.23 15.18 -20.03
C ALA A 803 1.91 15.50 -20.75
N ILE A 804 2.01 16.10 -21.94
CA ILE A 804 0.89 16.46 -22.80
C ILE A 804 1.07 15.78 -24.17
N PRO A 805 0.64 14.52 -24.32
CA PRO A 805 0.76 13.78 -25.54
C PRO A 805 -0.29 14.22 -26.57
N LEU A 806 0.16 14.40 -27.80
CA LEU A 806 -0.76 14.64 -28.90
C LEU A 806 -1.23 13.32 -29.51
N MET A 807 -2.36 12.82 -29.01
CA MET A 807 -2.97 11.59 -29.51
C MET A 807 -3.85 11.89 -30.73
N SER A 808 -3.34 11.59 -31.91
CA SER A 808 -4.03 11.80 -33.20
C SER A 808 -4.44 10.51 -33.89
N VAL A 809 -3.92 9.35 -33.45
CA VAL A 809 -4.30 8.04 -34.00
C VAL A 809 -5.29 7.35 -33.07
N TYR A 810 -6.39 6.90 -33.64
CA TYR A 810 -7.46 6.21 -32.95
C TYR A 810 -7.88 4.97 -33.71
N ARG A 811 -8.59 4.08 -33.04
CA ARG A 811 -9.32 3.02 -33.72
C ARG A 811 -10.47 3.58 -34.54
N ALA A 812 -10.71 2.96 -35.70
CA ALA A 812 -11.74 3.41 -36.62
C ALA A 812 -13.16 2.94 -36.27
N ASP A 813 -13.31 1.80 -35.59
CA ASP A 813 -14.61 1.21 -35.25
C ASP A 813 -15.37 1.96 -34.14
N LEU A 814 -14.66 2.81 -33.38
CA LEU A 814 -15.22 3.58 -32.27
C LEU A 814 -15.24 5.09 -32.55
N ASP A 815 -15.23 5.49 -33.82
CA ASP A 815 -15.15 6.90 -34.16
C ASP A 815 -16.33 7.72 -33.60
N ASN A 816 -16.01 8.84 -32.95
CA ASN A 816 -16.97 9.77 -32.33
C ASN A 816 -17.85 9.16 -31.22
N GLN A 817 -17.34 8.13 -30.53
CA GLN A 817 -17.99 7.55 -29.37
C GLN A 817 -17.24 7.93 -28.09
N ASP A 818 -17.94 8.08 -26.95
CA ASP A 818 -17.29 8.33 -25.64
C ASP A 818 -16.29 7.20 -25.28
N GLY A 819 -16.53 5.98 -25.76
CA GLY A 819 -15.63 4.85 -25.61
C GLY A 819 -14.48 4.78 -26.62
N GLN A 820 -14.28 5.80 -27.46
CA GLN A 820 -13.21 5.84 -28.47
C GLN A 820 -11.84 5.56 -27.84
N LEU A 821 -10.99 4.83 -28.53
CA LEU A 821 -9.69 4.38 -28.00
C LEU A 821 -8.53 4.99 -28.78
N PRO A 822 -7.77 5.93 -28.19
CA PRO A 822 -6.53 6.43 -28.79
C PRO A 822 -5.44 5.35 -28.74
N VAL A 823 -4.49 5.41 -29.66
CA VAL A 823 -3.23 4.67 -29.57
C VAL A 823 -2.48 5.14 -28.32
N LEU A 824 -2.02 4.20 -27.49
CA LEU A 824 -1.21 4.53 -26.30
C LEU A 824 0.15 5.08 -26.71
N GLY A 825 0.69 5.98 -25.89
CA GLY A 825 2.02 6.50 -26.11
C GLY A 825 3.11 5.46 -25.83
N TRP A 826 4.28 5.62 -26.46
CA TRP A 826 5.46 4.80 -26.21
C TRP A 826 6.74 5.61 -26.42
N ASN A 827 7.82 5.13 -25.80
CA ASN A 827 9.19 5.57 -26.07
C ASN A 827 10.10 4.33 -26.05
N ARG A 828 10.52 3.85 -27.22
CA ARG A 828 11.16 2.52 -27.36
C ARG A 828 12.35 2.56 -28.32
N PRO A 829 13.45 1.88 -28.00
CA PRO A 829 14.51 1.64 -28.96
C PRO A 829 13.98 0.78 -30.12
N LEU A 830 14.53 1.00 -31.31
CA LEU A 830 14.38 0.08 -32.44
C LEU A 830 15.33 -1.09 -32.20
N VAL A 831 14.80 -2.31 -32.25
CA VAL A 831 15.63 -3.51 -32.14
C VAL A 831 16.40 -3.65 -33.45
N SER A 832 17.73 -3.62 -33.38
CA SER A 832 18.59 -3.76 -34.56
C SER A 832 18.54 -5.21 -35.06
N ASP A 833 17.83 -5.47 -36.17
CA ASP A 833 17.87 -6.69 -37.01
C ASP A 833 18.37 -8.00 -36.32
N THR A 834 17.82 -8.35 -35.16
CA THR A 834 17.68 -9.75 -34.78
C THR A 834 16.40 -10.22 -35.44
N ALA A 835 16.54 -11.06 -36.47
CA ALA A 835 15.45 -11.51 -37.31
C ALA A 835 14.34 -12.13 -36.45
N ALA A 836 13.24 -11.40 -36.27
CA ALA A 836 12.02 -11.96 -35.73
C ALA A 836 11.43 -12.89 -36.80
N VAL A 837 11.54 -14.20 -36.59
CA VAL A 837 10.87 -15.18 -37.46
C VAL A 837 9.49 -15.44 -36.90
N LEU A 838 8.45 -15.04 -37.65
CA LEU A 838 7.07 -15.43 -37.35
C LEU A 838 6.96 -16.94 -37.57
N ARG A 839 6.90 -17.72 -36.50
CA ARG A 839 6.53 -19.13 -36.57
C ARG A 839 5.06 -19.27 -36.25
N LYS A 840 4.30 -19.75 -37.23
CA LYS A 840 2.92 -20.19 -37.03
C LYS A 840 2.98 -21.55 -36.32
N ARG A 841 2.41 -21.64 -35.13
CA ARG A 841 2.20 -22.92 -34.44
C ARG A 841 1.08 -23.69 -35.12
N GLU A 842 1.04 -25.01 -34.92
CA GLU A 842 0.00 -25.90 -35.47
C GLU A 842 -1.42 -25.54 -34.98
N ASP A 843 -1.55 -24.78 -33.89
CA ASP A 843 -2.81 -24.28 -33.31
C ASP A 843 -3.28 -22.93 -33.91
N GLY A 844 -2.54 -22.37 -34.88
CA GLY A 844 -2.91 -21.11 -35.55
C GLY A 844 -2.41 -19.84 -34.87
N LEU A 845 -1.79 -19.91 -33.69
CA LEU A 845 -1.19 -18.76 -33.01
C LEU A 845 0.17 -18.40 -33.64
N VAL A 846 0.37 -17.12 -33.89
CA VAL A 846 1.64 -16.59 -34.41
C VAL A 846 2.51 -16.19 -33.22
N THR A 847 3.62 -16.89 -32.99
CA THR A 847 4.57 -16.54 -31.93
C THR A 847 5.73 -15.76 -32.53
N LEU A 848 6.02 -14.60 -31.95
CA LEU A 848 7.23 -13.83 -32.26
C LEU A 848 8.42 -14.52 -31.58
N VAL A 849 9.38 -15.04 -32.36
CA VAL A 849 10.61 -15.61 -31.83
C VAL A 849 11.77 -14.68 -32.20
N PHE A 850 12.42 -14.11 -31.19
CA PHE A 850 13.65 -13.34 -31.36
C PHE A 850 14.82 -14.32 -31.56
N VAL A 851 15.53 -14.21 -32.68
CA VAL A 851 16.75 -14.98 -33.00
C VAL A 851 17.99 -14.15 -32.73
#